data_AF-G5B1M4-F1
#
_entry.id   AF-G5B1M4-F1
#
_cell.length_a   1.000
_cell.length_b   1.000
_cell.length_c   1.000
_cell.angle_alpha   90.00
_cell.angle_beta   90.00
_cell.angle_gamma   90.00
#
_symmetry.space_group_name_H-M   'P 1'
#
loop_
_entity.id
_entity.type
_entity.pdbx_description
1 polymer ?
#
loop_
_entity_poly.entity_id
_entity_poly.type
_entity_poly.pdbx_seq_one_letter_code
_entity_poly.pdbx_strand_id
1 'polypeptide(L)'
;MTTKHNAELSSYESQIAKLRSEVEKGEAFRQSLEYDLAVARKETGLGRRAAEERLAEACRIQEELCTQNSELQEKANGIEKVFQTSQQKWKEECRRFERDLEERDNIIQNCNQEYDLLMKEKSRLEKTLQLRIRDLEGALQVEKASQAEAVADLEMIKNEFKEVESAYEREKHNAQKSFEKLNLLEREYFSKNKKLNEEIEQQKQVIIDLSKRLQYNEKSCSELQEELVMAKKHQAFLVETCENNVKELESILDSFTVSGQWTSGIHKDKDKPPSFSAVLETLRCTLTDYQSKLEDASNELNSMNDAKEKASNELDSTKLKIEFHTKNIKELQDKLAEVRKELSHLRTKCADREALISTLKVELQNVLHCWEKEKSRAAQYESELQKLSQAFHKDTEEKLTFLHTLYQHLVAGCVLMKQPEGMLDKFSWSELCAVLQENVDALVADLNRANEKVSHLEYICKNKSDTMRELQQTQEDTFNKVAEQIKAQESCWHKRKKELELQYSERLLKLQKRAQKFQEIAEKNMDKLNYIEKSHAQLILENSQFKNVLSKTQREQTSLLAACALMAGALYPLYSRSCALSTQRDFLQEQVNTFELFKLEIRTLVEALSAVEEKKQEEAKMKKKPFKGLIRVFRKGVIAILAANRLKILGQSCGSLFTWMESFKEGIGMLVCTGEPKDKLKFPKHQKEQLRCLQALSWLTSSDLLAAIISSMAELQEVISKTGMISPFMSLQNILKSKCPEILYG
;
A
#
# COMPACT_ATOMS: atom_id res chain seq x y z
N MET A 1 146.28 79.59 18.10
CA MET A 1 145.84 78.38 17.37
C MET A 1 144.90 77.51 18.20
N THR A 2 145.30 77.05 19.39
CA THR A 2 144.57 76.04 20.19
C THR A 2 143.13 76.38 20.60
N THR A 3 142.82 77.63 20.97
CA THR A 3 141.47 77.99 21.49
C THR A 3 140.34 77.86 20.46
N LYS A 4 140.61 78.09 19.17
CA LYS A 4 139.61 77.99 18.10
C LYS A 4 139.26 76.52 17.80
N HIS A 5 140.27 75.66 17.76
CA HIS A 5 140.11 74.23 17.50
C HIS A 5 139.28 73.53 18.59
N ASN A 6 139.49 73.86 19.87
CA ASN A 6 138.68 73.29 20.96
C ASN A 6 137.21 73.73 20.93
N ALA A 7 136.92 74.97 20.48
CA ALA A 7 135.55 75.44 20.31
C ALA A 7 134.85 74.76 19.11
N GLU A 8 135.61 74.49 18.04
CA GLU A 8 135.13 73.72 16.88
C GLU A 8 134.89 72.25 17.25
N LEU A 9 135.81 71.61 17.98
CA LEU A 9 135.63 70.25 18.53
C LEU A 9 134.36 70.15 19.39
N SER A 10 134.19 71.02 20.38
CA SER A 10 133.02 70.98 21.26
C SER A 10 131.70 71.27 20.51
N SER A 11 131.76 72.06 19.43
CA SER A 11 130.62 72.23 18.52
C SER A 11 130.29 70.94 17.76
N TYR A 12 131.30 70.22 17.25
CA TYR A 12 131.09 68.93 16.59
C TYR A 12 130.64 67.84 17.57
N GLU A 13 131.16 67.79 18.80
CA GLU A 13 130.70 66.88 19.86
C GLU A 13 129.24 67.14 20.22
N SER A 14 128.83 68.40 20.35
CA SER A 14 127.43 68.80 20.58
C SER A 14 126.52 68.40 19.41
N GLN A 15 126.98 68.58 18.16
CA GLN A 15 126.26 68.12 16.97
C GLN A 15 126.15 66.58 16.92
N ILE A 16 127.21 65.85 17.27
CA ILE A 16 127.21 64.38 17.36
C ILE A 16 126.27 63.90 18.46
N ALA A 17 126.25 64.54 19.63
CA ALA A 17 125.31 64.21 20.71
C ALA A 17 123.85 64.48 20.30
N LYS A 18 123.59 65.58 19.58
CA LYS A 18 122.27 65.90 19.04
C LYS A 18 121.83 64.88 17.98
N LEU A 19 122.70 64.52 17.04
CA LEU A 19 122.45 63.50 16.03
C LEU A 19 122.22 62.11 16.65
N ARG A 20 123.00 61.72 17.67
CA ARG A 20 122.75 60.49 18.44
C ARG A 20 121.37 60.51 19.08
N SER A 21 121.00 61.60 19.75
CA SER A 21 119.67 61.73 20.36
C SER A 21 118.52 61.83 19.35
N GLU A 22 118.78 62.23 18.11
CA GLU A 22 117.80 62.18 17.00
C GLU A 22 117.67 60.76 16.42
N VAL A 23 118.78 60.01 16.31
CA VAL A 23 118.79 58.59 15.96
C VAL A 23 118.10 57.75 17.04
N GLU A 24 118.39 57.95 18.32
CA GLU A 24 117.76 57.25 19.45
C GLU A 24 116.24 57.48 19.49
N LYS A 25 115.77 58.71 19.18
CA LYS A 25 114.34 59.01 19.05
C LYS A 25 113.72 58.34 17.82
N GLY A 26 114.40 58.36 16.68
CA GLY A 26 113.95 57.67 15.48
C GLY A 26 113.86 56.16 15.67
N GLU A 27 114.81 55.58 16.40
CA GLU A 27 114.86 54.17 16.76
C GLU A 27 113.75 53.78 17.76
N ALA A 28 113.53 54.58 18.81
CA ALA A 28 112.39 54.39 19.72
C ALA A 28 111.03 54.52 19.00
N PHE A 29 110.91 55.45 18.06
CA PHE A 29 109.71 55.62 17.23
C PHE A 29 109.51 54.45 16.26
N ARG A 30 110.59 53.93 15.66
CA ARG A 30 110.58 52.69 14.84
C ARG A 30 110.12 51.49 15.67
N GLN A 31 110.64 51.32 16.87
CA GLN A 31 110.26 50.23 17.78
C GLN A 31 108.78 50.35 18.23
N SER A 32 108.27 51.57 18.48
CA SER A 32 106.84 51.79 18.74
C SER A 32 105.99 51.38 17.54
N LEU A 33 106.32 51.87 16.34
CA LEU A 33 105.58 51.52 15.12
C LEU A 33 105.63 50.01 14.81
N GLU A 34 106.74 49.33 15.10
CA GLU A 34 106.85 47.88 14.94
C GLU A 34 106.01 47.11 15.97
N TYR A 35 105.90 47.62 17.21
CA TYR A 35 104.95 47.10 18.21
C TYR A 35 103.49 47.32 17.77
N ASP A 36 103.13 48.53 17.36
CA ASP A 36 101.78 48.88 16.93
C ASP A 36 101.36 48.07 15.69
N LEU A 37 102.27 47.87 14.73
CA LEU A 37 102.07 46.98 13.58
C LEU A 37 101.95 45.51 14.01
N ALA A 38 102.68 45.05 15.03
CA ALA A 38 102.55 43.70 15.55
C ALA A 38 101.21 43.48 16.28
N VAL A 39 100.73 44.48 17.03
CA VAL A 39 99.39 44.48 17.65
C VAL A 39 98.31 44.46 16.56
N ALA A 40 98.34 45.37 15.60
CA ALA A 40 97.36 45.42 14.50
C ALA A 40 97.35 44.12 13.66
N ARG A 41 98.52 43.49 13.42
CA ARG A 41 98.62 42.17 12.77
C ARG A 41 98.02 41.05 13.63
N LYS A 42 98.20 41.08 14.95
CA LYS A 42 97.60 40.13 15.89
C LYS A 42 96.09 40.28 15.96
N GLU A 43 95.58 41.51 16.02
CA GLU A 43 94.15 41.82 16.09
C GLU A 43 93.43 41.48 14.78
N THR A 44 93.98 41.86 13.62
CA THR A 44 93.44 41.43 12.32
C THR A 44 93.53 39.91 12.12
N GLY A 45 94.58 39.26 12.65
CA GLY A 45 94.70 37.79 12.68
C GLY A 45 93.79 37.07 13.69
N LEU A 46 93.22 37.78 14.67
CA LEU A 46 92.15 37.29 15.54
C LEU A 46 90.78 37.51 14.88
N GLY A 47 90.53 38.71 14.35
CA GLY A 47 89.30 39.06 13.65
C GLY A 47 89.07 38.19 12.40
N ARG A 48 90.13 37.80 11.69
CA ARG A 48 90.05 36.85 10.57
C ARG A 48 89.61 35.45 11.04
N ARG A 49 90.25 34.88 12.07
CA ARG A 49 89.86 33.56 12.61
C ARG A 49 88.43 33.56 13.14
N ALA A 50 88.04 34.60 13.86
CA ALA A 50 86.65 34.79 14.29
C ALA A 50 85.66 35.05 13.14
N ALA A 51 86.11 35.31 11.91
CA ALA A 51 85.28 35.33 10.70
C ALA A 51 85.27 33.97 9.99
N GLU A 52 86.42 33.29 9.91
CA GLU A 52 86.57 31.93 9.39
C GLU A 52 85.72 30.92 10.21
N GLU A 53 85.75 31.00 11.54
CA GLU A 53 84.94 30.20 12.47
C GLU A 53 83.43 30.44 12.27
N ARG A 54 83.00 31.71 12.12
CA ARG A 54 81.59 32.05 11.84
C ARG A 54 81.13 31.59 10.46
N LEU A 55 82.03 31.61 9.46
CA LEU A 55 81.73 31.13 8.12
C LEU A 55 81.61 29.59 8.12
N ALA A 56 82.51 28.89 8.81
CA ALA A 56 82.42 27.43 8.97
C ALA A 56 81.12 27.00 9.68
N GLU A 57 80.70 27.70 10.74
CA GLU A 57 79.43 27.42 11.42
C GLU A 57 78.22 27.76 10.54
N ALA A 58 78.26 28.85 9.77
CA ALA A 58 77.21 29.17 8.81
C ALA A 58 77.09 28.12 7.69
N CYS A 59 78.21 27.58 7.19
CA CYS A 59 78.21 26.46 6.25
C CYS A 59 77.62 25.19 6.88
N ARG A 60 77.97 24.87 8.14
CA ARG A 60 77.43 23.71 8.87
C ARG A 60 75.91 23.79 9.04
N ILE A 61 75.40 24.96 9.41
CA ILE A 61 73.95 25.24 9.50
C ILE A 61 73.29 25.15 8.12
N GLN A 62 73.94 25.65 7.06
CA GLN A 62 73.41 25.55 5.69
C GLN A 62 73.34 24.09 5.21
N GLU A 63 74.33 23.25 5.52
CA GLU A 63 74.31 21.82 5.21
C GLU A 63 73.16 21.10 5.95
N GLU A 64 72.97 21.39 7.24
CA GLU A 64 71.88 20.81 8.05
C GLU A 64 70.48 21.27 7.56
N LEU A 65 70.32 22.52 7.14
CA LEU A 65 69.09 22.99 6.52
C LEU A 65 68.85 22.34 5.14
N CYS A 66 69.90 22.06 4.36
CA CYS A 66 69.79 21.36 3.09
C CYS A 66 69.36 19.90 3.25
N THR A 67 69.85 19.18 4.27
CA THR A 67 69.41 17.80 4.55
C THR A 67 67.96 17.78 5.06
N GLN A 68 67.61 18.64 6.02
CA GLN A 68 66.23 18.76 6.53
C GLN A 68 65.22 19.11 5.42
N ASN A 69 65.56 20.06 4.53
CA ASN A 69 64.70 20.42 3.40
C ASN A 69 64.54 19.24 2.40
N SER A 70 65.61 18.48 2.16
CA SER A 70 65.57 17.27 1.33
C SER A 70 64.65 16.20 1.93
N GLU A 71 64.76 15.92 3.24
CA GLU A 71 63.88 15.00 3.94
C GLU A 71 62.40 15.46 3.91
N LEU A 72 62.14 16.76 4.10
CA LEU A 72 60.79 17.31 4.04
C LEU A 72 60.20 17.18 2.63
N GLN A 73 61.00 17.40 1.59
CA GLN A 73 60.59 17.20 0.20
C GLN A 73 60.31 15.73 -0.12
N GLU A 74 61.09 14.77 0.40
CA GLU A 74 60.77 13.34 0.29
C GLU A 74 59.47 12.96 1.03
N LYS A 75 59.28 13.46 2.26
CA LYS A 75 58.06 13.24 3.05
C LYS A 75 56.83 13.80 2.34
N ALA A 76 56.92 15.01 1.78
CA ALA A 76 55.85 15.60 0.97
C ALA A 76 55.53 14.78 -0.29
N ASN A 77 56.56 14.36 -1.05
CA ASN A 77 56.39 13.47 -2.21
C ASN A 77 55.79 12.10 -1.84
N GLY A 78 56.09 11.58 -0.65
CA GLY A 78 55.49 10.36 -0.12
C GLY A 78 54.02 10.53 0.20
N ILE A 79 53.65 11.60 0.91
CA ILE A 79 52.26 11.94 1.24
C ILE A 79 51.43 12.15 -0.04
N GLU A 80 51.95 12.87 -1.03
CA GLU A 80 51.26 13.10 -2.30
C GLU A 80 50.98 11.79 -3.06
N LYS A 81 51.94 10.84 -3.09
CA LYS A 81 51.72 9.51 -3.67
C LYS A 81 50.65 8.70 -2.92
N VAL A 82 50.62 8.79 -1.59
CA VAL A 82 49.58 8.14 -0.77
C VAL A 82 48.22 8.79 -1.00
N PHE A 83 48.14 10.11 -1.15
CA PHE A 83 46.93 10.84 -1.48
C PHE A 83 46.40 10.47 -2.87
N GLN A 84 47.25 10.49 -3.91
CA GLN A 84 46.87 10.12 -5.28
C GLN A 84 46.37 8.68 -5.38
N THR A 85 47.08 7.73 -4.77
CA THR A 85 46.66 6.30 -4.77
C THR A 85 45.37 6.07 -3.97
N SER A 86 45.15 6.81 -2.87
CA SER A 86 43.89 6.78 -2.13
C SER A 86 42.73 7.37 -2.94
N GLN A 87 42.96 8.49 -3.64
CA GLN A 87 41.99 9.10 -4.54
C GLN A 87 41.61 8.18 -5.71
N GLN A 88 42.58 7.45 -6.28
CA GLN A 88 42.32 6.46 -7.33
C GLN A 88 41.48 5.28 -6.82
N LYS A 89 41.77 4.75 -5.63
CA LYS A 89 40.96 3.70 -4.99
C LYS A 89 39.51 4.17 -4.78
N TRP A 90 39.32 5.35 -4.20
CA TRP A 90 37.99 5.91 -3.95
C TRP A 90 37.20 6.10 -5.26
N LYS A 91 37.87 6.54 -6.34
CA LYS A 91 37.30 6.64 -7.69
C LYS A 91 36.95 5.29 -8.33
N GLU A 92 37.54 4.17 -7.91
CA GLU A 92 37.13 2.82 -8.33
C GLU A 92 35.98 2.29 -7.46
N GLU A 93 35.98 2.59 -6.16
CA GLU A 93 34.89 2.26 -5.25
C GLU A 93 33.58 2.97 -5.64
N CYS A 94 33.61 4.26 -6.00
CA CYS A 94 32.46 4.95 -6.60
C CYS A 94 31.94 4.22 -7.85
N ARG A 95 32.82 3.96 -8.84
CA ARG A 95 32.47 3.24 -10.07
C ARG A 95 32.08 1.78 -9.84
N ARG A 96 32.33 1.22 -8.67
CA ARG A 96 31.76 -0.06 -8.26
C ARG A 96 30.35 0.13 -7.70
N PHE A 97 30.15 1.06 -6.76
CA PHE A 97 28.82 1.33 -6.21
C PHE A 97 27.82 1.80 -7.27
N GLU A 98 28.26 2.56 -8.28
CA GLU A 98 27.45 2.93 -9.45
C GLU A 98 26.95 1.68 -10.20
N ARG A 99 27.84 0.72 -10.52
CA ARG A 99 27.46 -0.56 -11.16
C ARG A 99 26.59 -1.44 -10.25
N ASP A 100 26.91 -1.52 -8.96
CA ASP A 100 26.13 -2.27 -7.96
C ASP A 100 24.72 -1.67 -7.76
N LEU A 101 24.50 -0.39 -8.10
CA LEU A 101 23.19 0.27 -8.15
C LEU A 101 22.48 0.02 -9.49
N GLU A 102 23.16 0.20 -10.62
CA GLU A 102 22.61 -0.11 -11.95
C GLU A 102 22.13 -1.57 -12.04
N GLU A 103 22.88 -2.54 -11.50
CA GLU A 103 22.46 -3.94 -11.47
C GLU A 103 21.17 -4.13 -10.64
N ARG A 104 21.03 -3.42 -9.51
CA ARG A 104 19.81 -3.47 -8.67
C ARG A 104 18.61 -2.86 -9.37
N ASP A 105 18.78 -1.72 -10.03
CA ASP A 105 17.70 -1.05 -10.76
C ASP A 105 17.24 -1.90 -11.95
N ASN A 106 18.17 -2.56 -12.67
CA ASN A 106 17.84 -3.55 -13.69
C ASN A 106 17.07 -4.76 -13.12
N ILE A 107 17.48 -5.28 -11.96
CA ILE A 107 16.76 -6.37 -11.26
C ILE A 107 15.35 -5.92 -10.85
N ILE A 108 15.20 -4.73 -10.28
CA ILE A 108 13.90 -4.15 -9.90
C ILE A 108 13.01 -3.98 -11.13
N GLN A 109 13.56 -3.45 -12.23
CA GLN A 109 12.83 -3.28 -13.49
C GLN A 109 12.37 -4.63 -14.05
N ASN A 110 13.21 -5.68 -14.04
CA ASN A 110 12.82 -7.02 -14.48
C ASN A 110 11.75 -7.64 -13.56
N CYS A 111 11.88 -7.52 -12.24
CA CYS A 111 10.86 -7.99 -11.31
C CYS A 111 9.50 -7.28 -11.49
N ASN A 112 9.51 -5.99 -11.81
CA ASN A 112 8.29 -5.25 -12.14
C ASN A 112 7.67 -5.75 -13.46
N GLN A 113 8.48 -6.07 -14.48
CA GLN A 113 7.99 -6.68 -15.73
C GLN A 113 7.41 -8.09 -15.52
N GLU A 114 8.06 -8.94 -14.71
CA GLU A 114 7.52 -10.24 -14.31
C GLU A 114 6.17 -10.08 -13.57
N TYR A 115 6.07 -9.11 -12.65
CA TYR A 115 4.82 -8.81 -11.92
C TYR A 115 3.69 -8.37 -12.86
N ASP A 116 3.99 -7.49 -13.82
CA ASP A 116 3.06 -7.00 -14.83
C ASP A 116 2.50 -8.14 -15.71
N LEU A 117 3.36 -9.08 -16.10
CA LEU A 117 2.98 -10.28 -16.86
C LEU A 117 2.12 -11.23 -16.02
N LEU A 118 2.48 -11.45 -14.75
CA LEU A 118 1.69 -12.26 -13.81
C LEU A 118 0.31 -11.65 -13.55
N MET A 119 0.19 -10.32 -13.47
CA MET A 119 -1.10 -9.63 -13.30
C MET A 119 -1.97 -9.71 -14.55
N LYS A 120 -1.38 -9.62 -15.76
CA LYS A 120 -2.08 -9.86 -17.04
C LYS A 120 -2.59 -11.30 -17.13
N GLU A 121 -1.76 -12.28 -16.78
CA GLU A 121 -2.12 -13.70 -16.78
C GLU A 121 -3.18 -14.03 -15.71
N LYS A 122 -3.09 -13.45 -14.51
CA LYS A 122 -4.14 -13.54 -13.49
C LYS A 122 -5.49 -13.07 -14.04
N SER A 123 -5.54 -11.87 -14.65
CA SER A 123 -6.78 -11.33 -15.24
C SER A 123 -7.33 -12.20 -16.37
N ARG A 124 -6.45 -12.85 -17.16
CA ARG A 124 -6.84 -13.80 -18.20
C ARG A 124 -7.49 -15.05 -17.60
N LEU A 125 -6.85 -15.67 -16.61
CA LEU A 125 -7.36 -16.85 -15.93
C LEU A 125 -8.67 -16.57 -15.17
N GLU A 126 -8.78 -15.42 -14.52
CA GLU A 126 -9.99 -14.97 -13.82
C GLU A 126 -11.18 -14.83 -14.77
N LYS A 127 -10.98 -14.27 -15.98
CA LYS A 127 -12.00 -14.23 -17.04
C LYS A 127 -12.37 -15.63 -17.55
N THR A 128 -11.40 -16.53 -17.73
CA THR A 128 -11.66 -17.93 -18.11
C THR A 128 -12.47 -18.67 -17.05
N LEU A 129 -12.19 -18.45 -15.77
CA LEU A 129 -12.96 -19.03 -14.66
C LEU A 129 -14.39 -18.47 -14.60
N GLN A 130 -14.58 -17.15 -14.74
CA GLN A 130 -15.91 -16.53 -14.78
C GLN A 130 -16.77 -17.04 -15.95
N LEU A 131 -16.17 -17.25 -17.13
CA LEU A 131 -16.85 -17.87 -18.26
C LEU A 131 -17.23 -19.32 -17.94
N ARG A 132 -16.30 -20.13 -17.40
CA ARG A 132 -16.58 -21.53 -17.11
C ARG A 132 -17.61 -21.74 -15.98
N ILE A 133 -17.66 -20.83 -15.01
CA ILE A 133 -18.74 -20.79 -14.00
C ILE A 133 -20.08 -20.57 -14.70
N ARG A 134 -20.19 -19.56 -15.57
CA ARG A 134 -21.41 -19.27 -16.33
C ARG A 134 -21.85 -20.44 -17.22
N ASP A 135 -20.91 -21.13 -17.88
CA ASP A 135 -21.21 -22.33 -18.68
C ASP A 135 -21.84 -23.44 -17.82
N LEU A 136 -21.29 -23.66 -16.62
CA LEU A 136 -21.76 -24.70 -15.68
C LEU A 136 -23.09 -24.32 -15.03
N GLU A 137 -23.30 -23.03 -14.72
CA GLU A 137 -24.58 -22.51 -14.27
C GLU A 137 -25.65 -22.68 -15.34
N GLY A 138 -25.34 -22.33 -16.61
CA GLY A 138 -26.24 -22.53 -17.75
C GLY A 138 -26.60 -24.01 -17.96
N ALA A 139 -25.61 -24.89 -17.98
CA ALA A 139 -25.83 -26.34 -18.08
C ALA A 139 -26.68 -26.88 -16.92
N LEU A 140 -26.45 -26.41 -15.69
CA LEU A 140 -27.23 -26.80 -14.51
C LEU A 140 -28.69 -26.34 -14.58
N GLN A 141 -29.00 -25.19 -15.19
CA GLN A 141 -30.39 -24.75 -15.38
C GLN A 141 -31.10 -25.56 -16.48
N VAL A 142 -30.39 -25.92 -17.56
CA VAL A 142 -30.93 -26.83 -18.60
C VAL A 142 -31.22 -28.21 -18.01
N GLU A 143 -30.30 -28.77 -17.22
CA GLU A 143 -30.48 -30.06 -16.56
C GLU A 143 -31.68 -30.04 -15.60
N LYS A 144 -31.87 -28.96 -14.84
CA LYS A 144 -33.05 -28.78 -13.97
C LYS A 144 -34.36 -28.68 -14.74
N ALA A 145 -34.36 -28.04 -15.92
CA ALA A 145 -35.54 -27.96 -16.76
C ALA A 145 -35.91 -29.35 -17.31
N SER A 146 -34.93 -30.07 -17.87
CA SER A 146 -35.05 -31.47 -18.30
C SER A 146 -35.55 -32.40 -17.17
N GLN A 147 -35.00 -32.26 -15.96
CA GLN A 147 -35.45 -33.01 -14.79
C GLN A 147 -36.90 -32.68 -14.39
N ALA A 148 -37.32 -31.41 -14.48
CA ALA A 148 -38.69 -31.01 -14.15
C ALA A 148 -39.70 -31.53 -15.18
N GLU A 149 -39.34 -31.56 -16.46
CA GLU A 149 -40.12 -32.15 -17.56
C GLU A 149 -40.29 -33.66 -17.35
N ALA A 150 -39.19 -34.39 -17.13
CA ALA A 150 -39.23 -35.83 -16.84
C ALA A 150 -40.02 -36.19 -15.57
N VAL A 151 -40.06 -35.32 -14.55
CA VAL A 151 -40.88 -35.50 -13.34
C VAL A 151 -42.37 -35.25 -13.65
N ALA A 152 -42.71 -34.31 -14.53
CA ALA A 152 -44.10 -34.09 -14.97
C ALA A 152 -44.62 -35.29 -15.78
N ASP A 153 -43.82 -35.82 -16.71
CA ASP A 153 -44.14 -37.02 -17.49
C ASP A 153 -44.35 -38.25 -16.59
N LEU A 154 -43.49 -38.44 -15.57
CA LEU A 154 -43.65 -39.52 -14.61
C LEU A 154 -44.92 -39.40 -13.78
N GLU A 155 -45.35 -38.19 -13.38
CA GLU A 155 -46.63 -38.02 -12.67
C GLU A 155 -47.84 -38.20 -13.61
N MET A 156 -47.72 -37.80 -14.88
CA MET A 156 -48.74 -38.05 -15.92
C MET A 156 -48.95 -39.56 -16.12
N ILE A 157 -47.90 -40.32 -16.42
CA ILE A 157 -47.93 -41.79 -16.55
C ILE A 157 -48.49 -42.44 -15.28
N LYS A 158 -48.08 -41.96 -14.09
CA LYS A 158 -48.58 -42.41 -12.79
C LYS A 158 -50.06 -42.09 -12.55
N ASN A 159 -50.65 -41.11 -13.23
CA ASN A 159 -52.08 -40.86 -13.20
C ASN A 159 -52.83 -41.77 -14.19
N GLU A 160 -52.31 -41.97 -15.40
CA GLU A 160 -52.86 -42.94 -16.37
C GLU A 160 -52.95 -44.35 -15.77
N PHE A 161 -51.89 -44.81 -15.07
CA PHE A 161 -51.92 -46.09 -14.35
C PHE A 161 -53.04 -46.17 -13.30
N LYS A 162 -53.31 -45.11 -12.53
CA LYS A 162 -54.44 -45.06 -11.57
C LYS A 162 -55.79 -45.12 -12.27
N GLU A 163 -55.94 -44.48 -13.43
CA GLU A 163 -57.18 -44.53 -14.20
C GLU A 163 -57.43 -45.91 -14.80
N VAL A 164 -56.37 -46.58 -15.30
CA VAL A 164 -56.42 -47.96 -15.77
C VAL A 164 -56.74 -48.93 -14.63
N GLU A 165 -56.12 -48.79 -13.46
CA GLU A 165 -56.42 -49.58 -12.25
C GLU A 165 -57.87 -49.36 -11.79
N SER A 166 -58.33 -48.11 -11.80
CA SER A 166 -59.73 -47.74 -11.50
C SER A 166 -60.73 -48.21 -12.57
N ALA A 167 -60.31 -48.44 -13.81
CA ALA A 167 -61.12 -49.06 -14.86
C ALA A 167 -61.17 -50.59 -14.68
N TYR A 168 -60.04 -51.21 -14.37
CA TYR A 168 -59.93 -52.63 -14.10
C TYR A 168 -60.81 -53.08 -12.93
N GLU A 169 -60.74 -52.41 -11.77
CA GLU A 169 -61.57 -52.76 -10.61
C GLU A 169 -63.08 -52.52 -10.85
N ARG A 170 -63.44 -51.50 -11.66
CA ARG A 170 -64.84 -51.32 -12.11
C ARG A 170 -65.31 -52.48 -12.98
N GLU A 171 -64.50 -52.91 -13.95
CA GLU A 171 -64.91 -53.97 -14.87
C GLU A 171 -64.92 -55.35 -14.21
N LYS A 172 -63.98 -55.61 -13.30
CA LYS A 172 -63.99 -56.76 -12.38
C LYS A 172 -65.28 -56.81 -11.55
N HIS A 173 -65.74 -55.68 -11.01
CA HIS A 173 -67.01 -55.60 -10.30
C HIS A 173 -68.23 -55.80 -11.24
N ASN A 174 -68.21 -55.23 -12.45
CA ASN A 174 -69.25 -55.45 -13.47
C ASN A 174 -69.37 -56.93 -13.87
N ALA A 175 -68.23 -57.59 -14.11
CA ALA A 175 -68.16 -59.00 -14.45
C ALA A 175 -68.71 -59.88 -13.32
N GLN A 176 -68.30 -59.62 -12.08
CA GLN A 176 -68.80 -60.35 -10.90
C GLN A 176 -70.31 -60.18 -10.71
N LYS A 177 -70.83 -58.95 -10.84
CA LYS A 177 -72.27 -58.64 -10.78
C LYS A 177 -73.06 -59.26 -11.95
N SER A 178 -72.43 -59.45 -13.10
CA SER A 178 -73.02 -60.12 -14.27
C SER A 178 -73.05 -61.64 -14.09
N PHE A 179 -72.02 -62.22 -13.48
CA PHE A 179 -71.98 -63.62 -13.06
C PHE A 179 -73.03 -63.94 -11.99
N GLU A 180 -73.23 -63.06 -11.00
CA GLU A 180 -74.31 -63.18 -10.01
C GLU A 180 -75.71 -63.20 -10.64
N LYS A 181 -75.95 -62.34 -11.66
CA LYS A 181 -77.19 -62.35 -12.45
C LYS A 181 -77.34 -63.64 -13.27
N LEU A 182 -76.27 -64.10 -13.92
CA LEU A 182 -76.27 -65.36 -14.68
C LEU A 182 -76.69 -66.54 -13.78
N ASN A 183 -76.05 -66.65 -12.62
CA ASN A 183 -76.34 -67.68 -11.62
C ASN A 183 -77.76 -67.57 -11.05
N LEU A 184 -78.41 -66.40 -11.10
CA LEU A 184 -79.83 -66.25 -10.73
C LEU A 184 -80.74 -66.74 -11.86
N LEU A 185 -80.52 -66.28 -13.09
CA LEU A 185 -81.29 -66.70 -14.27
C LEU A 185 -81.19 -68.22 -14.52
N GLU A 186 -80.04 -68.83 -14.27
CA GLU A 186 -79.86 -70.29 -14.38
C GLU A 186 -80.71 -71.05 -13.35
N ARG A 187 -80.78 -70.56 -12.10
CA ARG A 187 -81.67 -71.11 -11.06
C ARG A 187 -83.15 -70.89 -11.37
N GLU A 188 -83.52 -69.73 -11.91
CA GLU A 188 -84.89 -69.46 -12.36
C GLU A 188 -85.29 -70.35 -13.54
N TYR A 189 -84.40 -70.53 -14.52
CA TYR A 189 -84.58 -71.44 -15.64
C TYR A 189 -84.74 -72.89 -15.17
N PHE A 190 -83.86 -73.36 -14.29
CA PHE A 190 -83.96 -74.70 -13.70
C PHE A 190 -85.27 -74.90 -12.92
N SER A 191 -85.69 -73.91 -12.12
CA SER A 191 -86.97 -73.93 -11.39
C SER A 191 -88.18 -73.96 -12.34
N LYS A 192 -88.16 -73.15 -13.40
CA LYS A 192 -89.24 -73.10 -14.40
C LYS A 192 -89.31 -74.38 -15.23
N ASN A 193 -88.16 -74.95 -15.61
CA ASN A 193 -88.08 -76.22 -16.32
C ASN A 193 -88.58 -77.39 -15.44
N LYS A 194 -88.25 -77.38 -14.13
CA LYS A 194 -88.80 -78.34 -13.16
C LYS A 194 -90.33 -78.25 -13.07
N LYS A 195 -90.89 -77.05 -12.96
CA LYS A 195 -92.36 -76.84 -12.96
C LYS A 195 -93.01 -77.30 -14.26
N LEU A 196 -92.43 -76.94 -15.42
CA LEU A 196 -92.93 -77.38 -16.72
C LEU A 196 -92.94 -78.91 -16.84
N ASN A 197 -91.89 -79.58 -16.33
CA ASN A 197 -91.84 -81.03 -16.32
C ASN A 197 -92.86 -81.66 -15.35
N GLU A 198 -93.10 -81.03 -14.19
CA GLU A 198 -94.19 -81.42 -13.26
C GLU A 198 -95.58 -81.22 -13.89
N GLU A 199 -95.80 -80.15 -14.64
CA GLU A 199 -97.03 -79.90 -15.42
C GLU A 199 -97.19 -80.92 -16.55
N ILE A 200 -96.11 -81.32 -17.23
CA ILE A 200 -96.12 -82.35 -18.27
C ILE A 200 -96.48 -83.73 -17.70
N GLU A 201 -95.93 -84.13 -16.54
CA GLU A 201 -96.33 -85.38 -15.89
C GLU A 201 -97.78 -85.33 -15.38
N GLN A 202 -98.26 -84.18 -14.87
CA GLN A 202 -99.67 -84.00 -14.55
C GLN A 202 -100.57 -84.12 -15.78
N GLN A 203 -100.20 -83.51 -16.91
CA GLN A 203 -100.95 -83.63 -18.16
C GLN A 203 -100.94 -85.07 -18.70
N LYS A 204 -99.81 -85.79 -18.64
CA LYS A 204 -99.75 -87.23 -18.96
C LYS A 204 -100.71 -88.04 -18.08
N GLN A 205 -100.74 -87.80 -16.77
CA GLN A 205 -101.67 -88.48 -15.86
C GLN A 205 -103.14 -88.16 -16.18
N VAL A 206 -103.46 -86.89 -16.51
CA VAL A 206 -104.80 -86.49 -16.96
C VAL A 206 -105.16 -87.15 -18.29
N ILE A 207 -104.24 -87.27 -19.25
CA ILE A 207 -104.45 -87.98 -20.52
C ILE A 207 -104.71 -89.47 -20.26
N ILE A 208 -103.98 -90.11 -19.34
CA ILE A 208 -104.17 -91.50 -18.95
C ILE A 208 -105.57 -91.71 -18.34
N ASP A 209 -106.01 -90.84 -17.43
CA ASP A 209 -107.34 -90.96 -16.79
C ASP A 209 -108.49 -90.53 -17.71
N LEU A 210 -108.26 -89.60 -18.65
CA LEU A 210 -109.18 -89.31 -19.74
C LEU A 210 -109.29 -90.48 -20.73
N SER A 211 -108.20 -91.19 -21.02
CA SER A 211 -108.22 -92.39 -21.86
C SER A 211 -109.02 -93.53 -21.21
N LYS A 212 -108.85 -93.74 -19.90
CA LYS A 212 -109.69 -94.68 -19.12
C LYS A 212 -111.16 -94.27 -19.13
N ARG A 213 -111.46 -92.98 -18.96
CA ARG A 213 -112.83 -92.44 -19.02
C ARG A 213 -113.44 -92.54 -20.43
N LEU A 214 -112.64 -92.36 -21.48
CA LEU A 214 -113.06 -92.54 -22.87
C LEU A 214 -113.44 -94.01 -23.09
N GLN A 215 -112.56 -94.95 -22.74
CA GLN A 215 -112.82 -96.39 -22.84
C GLN A 215 -114.07 -96.83 -22.03
N TYR A 216 -114.31 -96.21 -20.87
CA TYR A 216 -115.55 -96.42 -20.10
C TYR A 216 -116.78 -95.81 -20.78
N ASN A 217 -116.68 -94.60 -21.34
CA ASN A 217 -117.77 -93.94 -22.05
C ASN A 217 -118.07 -94.56 -23.42
N GLU A 218 -117.12 -95.14 -24.13
CA GLU A 218 -117.36 -95.90 -25.37
C GLU A 218 -118.22 -97.14 -25.07
N LYS A 219 -117.92 -97.81 -23.95
CA LYS A 219 -118.73 -98.90 -23.42
C LYS A 219 -120.12 -98.42 -22.96
N SER A 220 -120.17 -97.35 -22.15
CA SER A 220 -121.45 -96.82 -21.64
C SER A 220 -122.32 -96.16 -22.72
N CYS A 221 -121.74 -95.60 -23.78
CA CYS A 221 -122.49 -95.13 -24.96
C CYS A 221 -123.04 -96.30 -25.79
N SER A 222 -122.36 -97.45 -25.81
CA SER A 222 -122.92 -98.67 -26.42
C SER A 222 -124.17 -99.12 -25.64
N GLU A 223 -124.10 -99.13 -24.31
CA GLU A 223 -125.21 -99.45 -23.40
C GLU A 223 -126.36 -98.40 -23.50
N LEU A 224 -126.04 -97.09 -23.46
CA LEU A 224 -127.02 -96.01 -23.57
C LEU A 224 -127.63 -95.85 -24.98
N GLN A 225 -126.99 -96.35 -26.03
CA GLN A 225 -127.59 -96.37 -27.36
C GLN A 225 -128.69 -97.44 -27.48
N GLU A 226 -128.66 -98.47 -26.63
CA GLU A 226 -129.79 -99.39 -26.44
C GLU A 226 -130.92 -98.73 -25.63
N GLU A 227 -130.60 -98.00 -24.55
CA GLU A 227 -131.61 -97.29 -23.74
C GLU A 227 -132.25 -96.09 -24.43
N LEU A 228 -131.53 -95.32 -25.26
CA LEU A 228 -132.09 -94.13 -25.92
C LEU A 228 -133.17 -94.47 -26.95
N VAL A 229 -133.15 -95.69 -27.50
CA VAL A 229 -134.24 -96.26 -28.31
C VAL A 229 -135.50 -96.49 -27.47
N MET A 230 -135.34 -96.84 -26.19
CA MET A 230 -136.45 -96.99 -25.23
C MET A 230 -136.96 -95.61 -24.75
N ALA A 231 -136.07 -94.71 -24.35
CA ALA A 231 -136.42 -93.41 -23.77
C ALA A 231 -137.19 -92.49 -24.73
N LYS A 232 -136.92 -92.56 -26.05
CA LYS A 232 -137.65 -91.79 -27.07
C LYS A 232 -139.15 -92.11 -27.14
N LYS A 233 -139.64 -93.21 -26.55
CA LYS A 233 -141.08 -93.48 -26.40
C LYS A 233 -141.75 -92.66 -25.30
N HIS A 234 -141.01 -92.21 -24.28
CA HIS A 234 -141.58 -91.51 -23.11
C HIS A 234 -141.53 -89.98 -23.20
N GLN A 235 -140.57 -89.40 -23.91
CA GLN A 235 -140.40 -87.93 -23.95
C GLN A 235 -141.60 -87.19 -24.60
N ALA A 236 -142.41 -87.87 -25.40
CA ALA A 236 -143.63 -87.32 -26.00
C ALA A 236 -144.75 -86.97 -25.00
N PHE A 237 -144.62 -87.34 -23.71
CA PHE A 237 -145.71 -87.26 -22.71
C PHE A 237 -145.63 -86.05 -21.75
N LEU A 238 -144.51 -85.33 -21.65
CA LEU A 238 -144.24 -84.44 -20.50
C LEU A 238 -144.02 -82.95 -20.85
N VAL A 239 -144.25 -82.53 -22.08
CA VAL A 239 -143.98 -81.14 -22.53
C VAL A 239 -145.17 -80.18 -22.30
N GLU A 240 -146.33 -80.68 -21.88
CA GLU A 240 -147.58 -79.90 -21.84
C GLU A 240 -147.76 -78.98 -20.60
N THR A 241 -146.98 -79.18 -19.52
CA THR A 241 -147.37 -78.61 -18.20
C THR A 241 -146.20 -78.03 -17.37
N CYS A 242 -145.72 -76.85 -17.74
CA CYS A 242 -145.61 -75.64 -16.87
C CYS A 242 -144.61 -74.61 -17.40
N GLU A 243 -145.08 -73.38 -17.58
CA GLU A 243 -144.26 -72.16 -17.77
C GLU A 243 -144.88 -71.03 -16.93
N ASN A 244 -144.09 -69.99 -16.60
CA ASN A 244 -144.38 -68.86 -15.70
C ASN A 244 -144.20 -69.17 -14.18
N ASN A 245 -143.56 -68.33 -13.34
CA ASN A 245 -143.10 -66.93 -13.53
C ASN A 245 -142.00 -66.49 -12.52
N VAL A 246 -141.47 -65.25 -12.68
CA VAL A 246 -140.96 -64.25 -11.66
C VAL A 246 -139.50 -63.70 -11.80
N LYS A 247 -139.33 -62.35 -11.64
CA LYS A 247 -138.13 -61.46 -11.43
C LYS A 247 -138.47 -60.32 -10.36
N GLU A 248 -137.72 -59.32 -9.82
CA GLU A 248 -136.54 -58.40 -10.17
C GLU A 248 -136.01 -57.39 -8.98
N LEU A 249 -135.00 -56.40 -9.08
CA LEU A 249 -134.65 -55.05 -8.29
C LEU A 249 -133.18 -54.32 -8.06
N GLU A 250 -132.87 -53.35 -7.08
CA GLU A 250 -132.01 -52.02 -7.16
C GLU A 250 -130.98 -51.38 -6.02
N SER A 251 -130.41 -50.07 -6.02
CA SER A 251 -129.24 -49.42 -5.15
C SER A 251 -128.97 -47.78 -4.95
N ILE A 252 -127.93 -47.18 -4.16
CA ILE A 252 -127.67 -45.68 -3.63
C ILE A 252 -126.20 -45.27 -2.95
N LEU A 253 -125.46 -44.13 -2.47
CA LEU A 253 -125.25 -42.56 -2.21
C LEU A 253 -123.71 -42.06 -1.77
N ASP A 254 -123.03 -40.92 -1.24
CA ASP A 254 -122.97 -39.39 -0.76
C ASP A 254 -121.47 -38.84 -0.21
N SER A 255 -120.82 -37.67 0.30
CA SER A 255 -120.66 -36.07 0.49
C SER A 255 -119.20 -35.52 1.11
N PHE A 256 -118.57 -34.34 1.63
CA PHE A 256 -118.52 -32.78 2.02
C PHE A 256 -117.02 -32.12 2.43
N THR A 257 -116.42 -30.91 2.95
CA THR A 257 -116.41 -29.37 3.44
C THR A 257 -114.93 -28.67 3.80
N VAL A 258 -114.35 -27.44 4.33
CA VAL A 258 -114.42 -25.88 4.74
C VAL A 258 -113.02 -25.21 5.43
N SER A 259 -112.43 -23.96 5.88
CA SER A 259 -112.33 -22.34 6.04
C SER A 259 -110.91 -21.70 6.67
N GLY A 260 -110.31 -20.44 7.07
CA GLY A 260 -110.28 -18.83 7.21
C GLY A 260 -109.07 -18.12 8.16
N GLN A 261 -108.59 -16.83 8.58
CA GLN A 261 -108.38 -15.23 8.39
C GLN A 261 -107.43 -14.40 9.53
N TRP A 262 -106.92 -13.08 9.86
CA TRP A 262 -106.47 -11.54 9.55
C TRP A 262 -105.73 -10.64 10.79
N THR A 263 -105.20 -9.32 11.08
CA THR A 263 -104.69 -7.81 10.70
C THR A 263 -103.97 -6.89 11.91
N SER A 264 -103.46 -5.56 12.20
CA SER A 264 -103.11 -4.02 11.83
C SER A 264 -102.21 -3.12 12.95
N GLY A 265 -101.69 -1.79 13.21
CA GLY A 265 -101.44 -0.23 12.88
C GLY A 265 -100.62 0.74 14.00
N ILE A 266 -100.22 2.12 14.26
CA ILE A 266 -99.96 3.65 13.82
C ILE A 266 -99.29 4.72 14.99
N HIS A 267 -98.82 6.09 15.20
CA HIS A 267 -98.59 7.62 14.73
C HIS A 267 -97.41 8.72 15.32
N LYS A 268 -97.50 10.15 15.55
CA LYS A 268 -96.43 11.37 15.59
C LYS A 268 -96.58 12.94 16.22
N ASP A 269 -95.54 13.91 16.42
CA ASP A 269 -95.33 15.55 16.50
C ASP A 269 -94.90 16.50 17.82
N LYS A 270 -94.47 17.87 18.08
CA LYS A 270 -93.88 19.31 17.59
C LYS A 270 -93.53 20.50 18.73
N ASP A 271 -93.10 21.89 18.81
CA ASP A 271 -92.51 23.24 18.15
C ASP A 271 -92.23 24.69 19.01
N LYS A 272 -91.36 25.80 18.67
CA LYS A 272 -91.24 27.42 18.92
C LYS A 272 -90.37 28.47 19.94
N PRO A 273 -90.06 29.88 19.69
CA PRO A 273 -89.02 30.90 20.36
C PRO A 273 -89.18 32.60 20.66
N PRO A 274 -88.26 33.74 20.62
CA PRO A 274 -88.05 35.06 21.54
C PRO A 274 -87.61 36.65 21.09
N SER A 275 -87.35 37.80 21.92
CA SER A 275 -86.80 39.29 21.57
C SER A 275 -86.48 40.61 22.60
N PHE A 276 -85.74 41.78 22.23
CA PHE A 276 -85.67 43.39 22.54
C PHE A 276 -84.83 44.40 23.61
N SER A 277 -84.44 45.77 23.38
CA SER A 277 -83.89 46.97 24.33
C SER A 277 -83.35 48.50 23.86
N ALA A 278 -83.20 49.71 24.64
CA ALA A 278 -82.34 51.06 24.49
C ALA A 278 -82.56 52.50 25.30
N VAL A 279 -81.55 53.46 25.59
CA VAL A 279 -81.59 55.03 25.65
C VAL A 279 -80.42 55.98 26.23
N LEU A 280 -79.80 55.79 27.42
CA LEU A 280 -79.36 56.87 28.38
C LEU A 280 -78.01 57.67 28.22
N GLU A 281 -77.53 58.00 27.01
CA GLU A 281 -76.08 58.10 26.75
C GLU A 281 -75.36 59.50 26.83
N THR A 282 -76.03 60.63 26.59
CA THR A 282 -75.35 61.85 26.05
C THR A 282 -74.53 62.72 27.03
N LEU A 283 -74.71 62.62 28.35
CA LEU A 283 -74.06 63.53 29.32
C LEU A 283 -72.61 63.17 29.69
N ARG A 284 -72.04 62.12 29.08
CA ARG A 284 -70.65 61.65 29.32
C ARG A 284 -69.56 62.56 28.74
N CYS A 285 -69.89 63.51 27.87
CA CYS A 285 -68.99 63.89 26.76
C CYS A 285 -68.07 65.10 26.93
N THR A 286 -68.07 65.84 28.06
CA THR A 286 -67.24 67.08 28.19
C THR A 286 -66.29 67.11 29.38
N LEU A 287 -66.59 66.40 30.48
CA LEU A 287 -65.60 66.23 31.56
C LEU A 287 -64.39 65.39 31.09
N THR A 288 -64.64 64.55 30.07
CA THR A 288 -63.63 63.76 29.35
C THR A 288 -62.54 64.60 28.68
N ASP A 289 -62.83 65.78 28.14
CA ASP A 289 -61.94 66.45 27.16
C ASP A 289 -60.65 67.07 27.73
N TYR A 290 -60.65 67.38 29.03
CA TYR A 290 -59.46 67.89 29.72
C TYR A 290 -58.73 66.80 30.51
N GLN A 291 -59.45 65.79 30.96
CA GLN A 291 -58.84 64.58 31.49
C GLN A 291 -58.15 63.80 30.37
N SER A 292 -58.71 63.77 29.15
CA SER A 292 -58.07 63.22 27.96
C SER A 292 -56.70 63.87 27.76
N LYS A 293 -56.57 65.18 27.56
CA LYS A 293 -55.30 65.77 27.05
C LYS A 293 -54.05 65.52 27.91
N LEU A 294 -54.18 65.29 29.22
CA LEU A 294 -53.06 64.88 30.07
C LEU A 294 -52.85 63.36 30.04
N GLU A 295 -53.94 62.58 30.07
CA GLU A 295 -53.93 61.15 29.82
C GLU A 295 -53.35 60.83 28.44
N ASP A 296 -53.67 61.61 27.40
CA ASP A 296 -53.26 61.50 26.00
C ASP A 296 -51.76 61.69 25.84
N ALA A 297 -51.15 62.69 26.48
CA ALA A 297 -49.69 62.89 26.44
C ALA A 297 -48.94 61.79 27.23
N SER A 298 -49.51 61.32 28.35
CA SER A 298 -48.99 60.17 29.10
C SER A 298 -49.15 58.87 28.30
N ASN A 299 -50.28 58.71 27.62
CA ASN A 299 -50.61 57.62 26.72
C ASN A 299 -49.77 57.66 25.45
N GLU A 300 -49.36 58.82 24.94
CA GLU A 300 -48.42 58.91 23.81
C GLU A 300 -47.03 58.43 24.22
N LEU A 301 -46.54 58.83 25.41
CA LEU A 301 -45.25 58.34 25.91
C LEU A 301 -45.29 56.85 26.25
N ASN A 302 -46.34 56.40 26.93
CA ASN A 302 -46.57 54.98 27.21
C ASN A 302 -46.76 54.20 25.91
N SER A 303 -47.57 54.69 24.96
CA SER A 303 -47.76 54.13 23.61
C SER A 303 -46.45 54.02 22.83
N MET A 304 -45.57 55.02 22.90
CA MET A 304 -44.26 54.97 22.26
C MET A 304 -43.32 53.96 22.91
N ASN A 305 -43.40 53.78 24.24
CA ASN A 305 -42.61 52.76 24.93
C ASN A 305 -43.19 51.35 24.73
N ASP A 306 -44.52 51.21 24.75
CA ASP A 306 -45.30 50.04 24.32
C ASP A 306 -44.99 49.66 22.88
N ALA A 307 -44.93 50.61 21.96
CA ALA A 307 -44.64 50.39 20.55
C ALA A 307 -43.18 49.97 20.35
N LYS A 308 -42.26 50.52 21.14
CA LYS A 308 -40.86 50.08 21.19
C LYS A 308 -40.73 48.67 21.77
N GLU A 309 -41.45 48.33 22.82
CA GLU A 309 -41.45 47.00 23.43
C GLU A 309 -42.14 45.97 22.52
N LYS A 310 -43.27 46.33 21.89
CA LYS A 310 -43.91 45.54 20.82
C LYS A 310 -42.97 45.35 19.65
N ALA A 311 -42.30 46.39 19.15
CA ALA A 311 -41.31 46.28 18.08
C ALA A 311 -40.10 45.41 18.47
N SER A 312 -39.66 45.43 19.74
CA SER A 312 -38.60 44.53 20.24
C SER A 312 -39.09 43.08 20.30
N ASN A 313 -40.27 42.84 20.86
CA ASN A 313 -40.88 41.52 20.93
C ASN A 313 -41.24 40.96 19.54
N GLU A 314 -41.60 41.82 18.59
CA GLU A 314 -41.79 41.49 17.18
C GLU A 314 -40.45 41.21 16.47
N LEU A 315 -39.38 41.93 16.79
CA LEU A 315 -38.04 41.67 16.28
C LEU A 315 -37.50 40.31 16.79
N ASP A 316 -37.66 40.00 18.08
CA ASP A 316 -37.29 38.70 18.62
C ASP A 316 -38.22 37.58 18.12
N SER A 317 -39.52 37.85 17.96
CA SER A 317 -40.46 36.90 17.34
C SER A 317 -40.13 36.62 15.89
N THR A 318 -39.77 37.64 15.09
CA THR A 318 -39.35 37.47 13.69
C THR A 318 -37.99 36.80 13.58
N LYS A 319 -37.04 37.09 14.49
CA LYS A 319 -35.76 36.38 14.60
C LYS A 319 -35.96 34.89 14.89
N LEU A 320 -36.77 34.54 15.90
CA LEU A 320 -37.11 33.14 16.21
C LEU A 320 -37.82 32.44 15.03
N LYS A 321 -38.71 33.15 14.32
CA LYS A 321 -39.31 32.66 13.07
C LYS A 321 -38.27 32.44 11.97
N ILE A 322 -37.29 33.34 11.80
CA ILE A 322 -36.20 33.21 10.82
C ILE A 322 -35.31 32.02 11.17
N GLU A 323 -34.95 31.81 12.44
CA GLU A 323 -34.19 30.65 12.92
C GLU A 323 -34.96 29.33 12.68
N PHE A 324 -36.26 29.30 12.98
CA PHE A 324 -37.15 28.16 12.69
C PHE A 324 -37.28 27.88 11.18
N HIS A 325 -37.51 28.92 10.36
CA HIS A 325 -37.54 28.79 8.90
C HIS A 325 -36.19 28.32 8.34
N THR A 326 -35.06 28.78 8.89
CA THR A 326 -33.72 28.36 8.48
C THR A 326 -33.48 26.88 8.79
N LYS A 327 -33.89 26.42 9.98
CA LYS A 327 -33.87 24.99 10.34
C LYS A 327 -34.76 24.17 9.40
N ASN A 328 -35.98 24.62 9.12
CA ASN A 328 -36.90 23.93 8.22
C ASN A 328 -36.39 23.89 6.77
N ILE A 329 -35.79 24.97 6.28
CA ILE A 329 -35.13 25.02 4.96
C ILE A 329 -33.98 24.02 4.91
N LYS A 330 -33.15 23.94 5.95
CA LYS A 330 -32.07 22.93 6.03
C LYS A 330 -32.63 21.51 6.04
N GLU A 331 -33.63 21.21 6.87
CA GLU A 331 -34.28 19.90 6.88
C GLU A 331 -34.91 19.54 5.54
N LEU A 332 -35.46 20.52 4.80
CA LEU A 332 -35.98 20.31 3.44
C LEU A 332 -34.85 20.13 2.41
N GLN A 333 -33.71 20.79 2.55
CA GLN A 333 -32.51 20.58 1.73
C GLN A 333 -31.93 19.17 1.95
N ASP A 334 -31.83 18.72 3.20
CA ASP A 334 -31.35 17.38 3.55
C ASP A 334 -32.31 16.30 3.01
N LYS A 335 -33.64 16.49 3.17
CA LYS A 335 -34.67 15.61 2.57
C LYS A 335 -34.61 15.62 1.04
N LEU A 336 -34.41 16.77 0.40
CA LEU A 336 -34.23 16.89 -1.05
C LEU A 336 -32.96 16.19 -1.53
N ALA A 337 -31.87 16.23 -0.75
CA ALA A 337 -30.64 15.53 -1.05
C ALA A 337 -30.82 14.01 -0.99
N GLU A 338 -31.56 13.48 0.00
CA GLU A 338 -31.84 12.04 0.08
C GLU A 338 -32.75 11.58 -1.06
N VAL A 339 -33.85 12.29 -1.34
CA VAL A 339 -34.75 11.99 -2.48
C VAL A 339 -33.99 12.05 -3.82
N ARG A 340 -32.96 12.91 -3.94
CA ARG A 340 -32.07 12.92 -5.13
C ARG A 340 -31.20 11.65 -5.24
N LYS A 341 -30.75 11.05 -4.13
CA LYS A 341 -30.04 9.76 -4.13
C LYS A 341 -31.00 8.61 -4.46
N GLU A 342 -32.19 8.59 -3.86
CA GLU A 342 -33.22 7.60 -4.18
C GLU A 342 -33.59 7.65 -5.66
N LEU A 343 -33.80 8.85 -6.20
CA LEU A 343 -34.14 9.06 -7.61
C LEU A 343 -32.98 8.69 -8.56
N SER A 344 -31.71 8.89 -8.17
CA SER A 344 -30.58 8.40 -8.96
C SER A 344 -30.49 6.87 -8.94
N HIS A 345 -30.70 6.25 -7.78
CA HIS A 345 -30.74 4.79 -7.63
C HIS A 345 -31.91 4.14 -8.41
N LEU A 346 -33.08 4.78 -8.42
CA LEU A 346 -34.22 4.37 -9.25
C LEU A 346 -33.91 4.51 -10.75
N ARG A 347 -33.22 5.56 -11.18
CA ARG A 347 -32.76 5.70 -12.58
C ARG A 347 -31.81 4.58 -13.00
N THR A 348 -30.85 4.20 -12.16
CA THR A 348 -29.99 3.03 -12.42
C THR A 348 -30.83 1.76 -12.56
N LYS A 349 -31.73 1.49 -11.61
CA LYS A 349 -32.66 0.34 -11.68
C LYS A 349 -33.59 0.35 -12.90
N CYS A 350 -33.94 1.51 -13.44
CA CYS A 350 -34.65 1.62 -14.72
C CYS A 350 -33.76 1.22 -15.89
N ALA A 351 -32.53 1.74 -15.98
CA ALA A 351 -31.57 1.38 -17.02
C ALA A 351 -31.22 -0.13 -16.99
N ASP A 352 -31.05 -0.71 -15.81
CA ASP A 352 -30.81 -2.16 -15.62
C ASP A 352 -31.99 -2.99 -16.17
N ARG A 353 -33.23 -2.53 -15.94
CA ARG A 353 -34.46 -3.15 -16.46
C ARG A 353 -34.63 -2.96 -17.96
N GLU A 354 -34.28 -1.80 -18.50
CA GLU A 354 -34.30 -1.53 -19.95
C GLU A 354 -33.27 -2.39 -20.69
N ALA A 355 -32.09 -2.60 -20.10
CA ALA A 355 -31.09 -3.54 -20.61
C ALA A 355 -31.62 -4.99 -20.59
N LEU A 356 -32.23 -5.42 -19.48
CA LEU A 356 -32.85 -6.76 -19.38
C LEU A 356 -33.98 -6.97 -20.40
N ILE A 357 -34.87 -5.98 -20.56
CA ILE A 357 -35.95 -6.00 -21.57
C ILE A 357 -35.35 -6.07 -22.98
N SER A 358 -34.24 -5.40 -23.25
CA SER A 358 -33.55 -5.45 -24.54
C SER A 358 -32.98 -6.84 -24.83
N THR A 359 -32.38 -7.50 -23.83
CA THR A 359 -31.90 -8.89 -23.95
C THR A 359 -33.06 -9.86 -24.18
N LEU A 360 -34.11 -9.81 -23.35
CA LEU A 360 -35.30 -10.67 -23.46
C LEU A 360 -36.00 -10.49 -24.82
N LYS A 361 -35.98 -9.29 -25.40
CA LYS A 361 -36.52 -9.02 -26.75
C LYS A 361 -35.71 -9.73 -27.85
N VAL A 362 -34.39 -9.78 -27.73
CA VAL A 362 -33.52 -10.53 -28.66
C VAL A 362 -33.71 -12.04 -28.49
N GLU A 363 -33.81 -12.52 -27.25
CA GLU A 363 -34.10 -13.93 -26.96
C GLU A 363 -35.46 -14.36 -27.53
N LEU A 364 -36.51 -13.54 -27.37
CA LEU A 364 -37.82 -13.79 -27.97
C LEU A 364 -37.76 -13.82 -29.51
N GLN A 365 -36.99 -12.94 -30.16
CA GLN A 365 -36.78 -12.98 -31.61
C GLN A 365 -36.06 -14.27 -32.05
N ASN A 366 -35.07 -14.73 -31.30
CA ASN A 366 -34.37 -15.99 -31.57
C ASN A 366 -35.32 -17.20 -31.41
N VAL A 367 -36.13 -17.23 -30.35
CA VAL A 367 -37.13 -18.29 -30.12
C VAL A 367 -38.18 -18.32 -31.23
N LEU A 368 -38.70 -17.17 -31.66
CA LEU A 368 -39.64 -17.08 -32.78
C LEU A 368 -39.02 -17.58 -34.10
N HIS A 369 -37.75 -17.26 -34.36
CA HIS A 369 -37.05 -17.76 -35.55
C HIS A 369 -36.83 -19.29 -35.50
N CYS A 370 -36.46 -19.83 -34.35
CA CYS A 370 -36.37 -21.28 -34.15
C CYS A 370 -37.74 -21.96 -34.30
N TRP A 371 -38.81 -21.40 -33.76
CA TRP A 371 -40.16 -21.94 -33.89
C TRP A 371 -40.64 -22.01 -35.34
N GLU A 372 -40.48 -20.93 -36.11
CA GLU A 372 -40.87 -20.91 -37.53
C GLU A 372 -40.04 -21.91 -38.37
N LYS A 373 -38.77 -22.13 -37.99
CA LYS A 373 -37.92 -23.16 -38.59
C LYS A 373 -38.40 -24.58 -38.26
N GLU A 374 -38.72 -24.90 -37.01
CA GLU A 374 -39.23 -26.24 -36.67
C GLU A 374 -40.63 -26.49 -37.22
N LYS A 375 -41.49 -25.46 -37.26
CA LYS A 375 -42.78 -25.47 -37.99
C LYS A 375 -42.61 -25.78 -39.48
N SER A 376 -41.57 -25.23 -40.13
CA SER A 376 -41.27 -25.53 -41.54
C SER A 376 -40.82 -26.99 -41.76
N ARG A 377 -40.18 -27.61 -40.76
CA ARG A 377 -39.81 -29.05 -40.76
C ARG A 377 -41.02 -29.95 -40.46
N ALA A 378 -41.87 -29.57 -39.52
CA ALA A 378 -43.10 -30.30 -39.22
C ALA A 378 -43.98 -30.46 -40.47
N ALA A 379 -44.15 -29.39 -41.26
CA ALA A 379 -44.87 -29.42 -42.54
C ALA A 379 -44.18 -30.30 -43.60
N GLN A 380 -42.85 -30.43 -43.58
CA GLN A 380 -42.11 -31.36 -44.45
C GLN A 380 -42.39 -32.81 -44.04
N TYR A 381 -42.28 -33.15 -42.76
CA TYR A 381 -42.59 -34.49 -42.24
C TYR A 381 -44.05 -34.87 -42.44
N GLU A 382 -45.00 -33.94 -42.27
CA GLU A 382 -46.42 -34.17 -42.57
C GLU A 382 -46.63 -34.50 -44.06
N SER A 383 -45.95 -33.81 -44.97
CA SER A 383 -45.97 -34.13 -46.41
C SER A 383 -45.34 -35.49 -46.73
N GLU A 384 -44.33 -35.93 -45.99
CA GLU A 384 -43.72 -37.27 -46.14
C GLU A 384 -44.62 -38.37 -45.59
N LEU A 385 -45.22 -38.16 -44.41
CA LEU A 385 -46.21 -39.06 -43.82
C LEU A 385 -47.45 -39.20 -44.72
N GLN A 386 -47.91 -38.12 -45.36
CA GLN A 386 -49.03 -38.17 -46.30
C GLN A 386 -48.71 -39.02 -47.53
N LYS A 387 -47.50 -38.89 -48.11
CA LYS A 387 -47.05 -39.74 -49.23
C LYS A 387 -46.94 -41.21 -48.82
N LEU A 388 -46.40 -41.47 -47.63
CA LEU A 388 -46.27 -42.82 -47.09
C LEU A 388 -47.65 -43.47 -46.83
N SER A 389 -48.60 -42.70 -46.28
CA SER A 389 -49.98 -43.12 -46.09
C SER A 389 -50.69 -43.44 -47.42
N GLN A 390 -50.51 -42.61 -48.45
CA GLN A 390 -51.01 -42.88 -49.80
C GLN A 390 -50.41 -44.17 -50.40
N ALA A 391 -49.11 -44.41 -50.19
CA ALA A 391 -48.45 -45.64 -50.64
C ALA A 391 -49.00 -46.89 -49.92
N PHE A 392 -49.20 -46.83 -48.60
CA PHE A 392 -49.84 -47.91 -47.84
C PHE A 392 -51.28 -48.15 -48.28
N HIS A 393 -52.07 -47.09 -48.53
CA HIS A 393 -53.45 -47.26 -48.98
C HIS A 393 -53.50 -47.98 -50.34
N LYS A 394 -52.66 -47.57 -51.30
CA LYS A 394 -52.54 -48.22 -52.61
C LYS A 394 -52.13 -49.70 -52.50
N ASP A 395 -51.17 -50.03 -51.63
CA ASP A 395 -50.80 -51.43 -51.32
C ASP A 395 -51.98 -52.23 -50.73
N THR A 396 -52.81 -51.62 -49.86
CA THR A 396 -54.02 -52.29 -49.37
C THR A 396 -55.10 -52.47 -50.44
N GLU A 397 -55.25 -51.53 -51.39
CA GLU A 397 -56.16 -51.68 -52.53
C GLU A 397 -55.70 -52.77 -53.51
N GLU A 398 -54.39 -52.86 -53.80
CA GLU A 398 -53.80 -53.92 -54.62
C GLU A 398 -53.99 -55.30 -53.98
N LYS A 399 -53.84 -55.40 -52.64
CA LYS A 399 -54.15 -56.63 -51.89
C LYS A 399 -55.64 -56.96 -51.86
N LEU A 400 -56.51 -55.96 -51.71
CA LEU A 400 -57.97 -56.16 -51.69
C LEU A 400 -58.50 -56.59 -53.07
N THR A 401 -58.00 -55.98 -54.15
CA THR A 401 -58.38 -56.34 -55.53
C THR A 401 -57.86 -57.73 -55.93
N PHE A 402 -56.65 -58.11 -55.48
CA PHE A 402 -56.18 -59.50 -55.58
C PHE A 402 -57.12 -60.46 -54.83
N LEU A 403 -57.47 -60.16 -53.57
CA LEU A 403 -58.35 -61.01 -52.76
C LEU A 403 -59.76 -61.13 -53.36
N HIS A 404 -60.31 -60.02 -53.89
CA HIS A 404 -61.59 -60.02 -54.59
C HIS A 404 -61.55 -60.82 -55.88
N THR A 405 -60.45 -60.74 -56.64
CA THR A 405 -60.23 -61.56 -57.84
C THR A 405 -60.17 -63.05 -57.48
N LEU A 406 -59.52 -63.41 -56.37
CA LEU A 406 -59.44 -64.78 -55.88
C LEU A 406 -60.82 -65.28 -55.39
N TYR A 407 -61.59 -64.43 -54.71
CA TYR A 407 -62.98 -64.69 -54.34
C TYR A 407 -63.91 -64.87 -55.56
N GLN A 408 -63.78 -64.05 -56.60
CA GLN A 408 -64.53 -64.21 -57.86
C GLN A 408 -64.24 -65.58 -58.51
N HIS A 409 -62.98 -66.00 -58.57
CA HIS A 409 -62.62 -67.35 -59.05
C HIS A 409 -63.19 -68.45 -58.16
N LEU A 410 -63.19 -68.27 -56.83
CA LEU A 410 -63.76 -69.23 -55.89
C LEU A 410 -65.28 -69.37 -56.09
N VAL A 411 -66.01 -68.25 -56.18
CA VAL A 411 -67.47 -68.23 -56.43
C VAL A 411 -67.83 -68.84 -57.79
N ALA A 412 -67.03 -68.60 -58.83
CA ALA A 412 -67.18 -69.27 -60.12
C ALA A 412 -66.96 -70.80 -60.02
N GLY A 413 -66.07 -71.25 -59.12
CA GLY A 413 -65.90 -72.67 -58.78
C GLY A 413 -67.02 -73.26 -57.91
N CYS A 414 -67.71 -72.44 -57.11
CA CYS A 414 -68.77 -72.88 -56.18
C CYS A 414 -70.07 -73.37 -56.87
N VAL A 415 -70.16 -73.35 -58.21
CA VAL A 415 -71.30 -73.88 -58.97
C VAL A 415 -71.49 -75.40 -58.79
N LEU A 416 -70.51 -76.12 -58.24
CA LEU A 416 -70.57 -77.57 -58.03
C LEU A 416 -71.37 -78.03 -56.80
N MET A 417 -71.75 -77.13 -55.87
CA MET A 417 -72.53 -77.51 -54.68
C MET A 417 -74.04 -77.37 -54.91
N LYS A 418 -74.67 -78.38 -55.53
CA LYS A 418 -76.13 -78.53 -55.50
C LYS A 418 -76.63 -78.86 -54.10
N GLN A 419 -77.77 -78.29 -53.69
CA GLN A 419 -78.50 -78.74 -52.51
C GLN A 419 -79.10 -80.14 -52.71
N PRO A 420 -79.15 -80.99 -51.67
CA PRO A 420 -79.86 -82.27 -51.70
C PRO A 420 -81.36 -82.07 -51.37
N GLU A 421 -82.15 -81.60 -52.34
CA GLU A 421 -83.61 -81.60 -52.22
C GLU A 421 -84.22 -82.91 -52.76
N GLY A 422 -84.60 -83.80 -51.84
CA GLY A 422 -85.48 -84.95 -52.10
C GLY A 422 -84.81 -86.33 -52.14
N MET A 423 -85.64 -87.36 -51.90
CA MET A 423 -85.33 -88.82 -51.96
C MET A 423 -84.50 -89.42 -50.81
N LEU A 424 -85.01 -89.32 -49.57
CA LEU A 424 -84.75 -90.34 -48.54
C LEU A 424 -85.62 -91.59 -48.79
N ASP A 425 -85.31 -92.37 -49.82
CA ASP A 425 -85.80 -93.75 -49.94
C ASP A 425 -84.88 -94.61 -50.82
N LYS A 426 -84.49 -95.80 -50.31
CA LYS A 426 -83.61 -96.80 -50.95
C LYS A 426 -82.17 -96.35 -51.32
N PHE A 427 -81.34 -96.14 -50.29
CA PHE A 427 -79.89 -96.35 -50.45
C PHE A 427 -79.54 -97.84 -50.32
N SER A 428 -78.61 -98.34 -51.14
CA SER A 428 -77.98 -99.64 -50.90
C SER A 428 -76.88 -99.55 -49.83
N TRP A 429 -76.57 -100.67 -49.16
CA TRP A 429 -75.48 -100.73 -48.18
C TRP A 429 -74.13 -100.31 -48.79
N SER A 430 -73.92 -100.62 -50.07
CA SER A 430 -72.77 -100.18 -50.87
C SER A 430 -72.66 -98.67 -51.02
N GLU A 431 -73.77 -97.96 -51.29
CA GLU A 431 -73.78 -96.49 -51.37
C GLU A 431 -73.53 -95.85 -50.01
N LEU A 432 -74.12 -96.38 -48.94
CA LEU A 432 -73.94 -95.86 -47.58
C LEU A 432 -72.47 -96.05 -47.12
N CYS A 433 -71.85 -97.18 -47.44
CA CYS A 433 -70.42 -97.40 -47.24
C CYS A 433 -69.56 -96.46 -48.10
N ALA A 434 -69.94 -96.16 -49.35
CA ALA A 434 -69.21 -95.21 -50.19
C ALA A 434 -69.27 -93.78 -49.62
N VAL A 435 -70.45 -93.31 -49.21
CA VAL A 435 -70.61 -92.00 -48.56
C VAL A 435 -69.84 -91.92 -47.24
N LEU A 436 -69.82 -93.00 -46.44
CA LEU A 436 -68.98 -93.05 -45.24
C LEU A 436 -67.48 -93.00 -45.57
N GLN A 437 -67.03 -93.69 -46.61
CA GLN A 437 -65.64 -93.66 -47.08
C GLN A 437 -65.24 -92.26 -47.56
N GLU A 438 -66.06 -91.61 -48.40
CA GLU A 438 -65.81 -90.23 -48.86
C GLU A 438 -65.75 -89.23 -47.70
N ASN A 439 -66.60 -89.38 -46.68
CA ASN A 439 -66.53 -88.55 -45.47
C ASN A 439 -65.26 -88.82 -44.63
N VAL A 440 -64.81 -90.07 -44.53
CA VAL A 440 -63.54 -90.43 -43.87
C VAL A 440 -62.35 -89.85 -44.64
N ASP A 441 -62.31 -89.98 -45.96
CA ASP A 441 -61.23 -89.48 -46.80
C ASP A 441 -61.18 -87.93 -46.80
N ALA A 442 -62.33 -87.26 -46.77
CA ALA A 442 -62.42 -85.81 -46.58
C ALA A 442 -61.90 -85.38 -45.19
N LEU A 443 -62.27 -86.08 -44.11
CA LEU A 443 -61.78 -85.82 -42.76
C LEU A 443 -60.27 -86.08 -42.63
N VAL A 444 -59.74 -87.09 -43.32
CA VAL A 444 -58.29 -87.37 -43.41
C VAL A 444 -57.58 -86.26 -44.19
N ALA A 445 -58.15 -85.78 -45.30
CA ALA A 445 -57.59 -84.68 -46.08
C ALA A 445 -57.54 -83.37 -45.27
N ASP A 446 -58.59 -83.04 -44.54
CA ASP A 446 -58.61 -81.82 -43.71
C ASP A 446 -57.80 -81.97 -42.41
N LEU A 447 -57.65 -83.18 -41.85
CA LEU A 447 -56.70 -83.47 -40.77
C LEU A 447 -55.25 -83.27 -41.24
N ASN A 448 -54.90 -83.76 -42.43
CA ASN A 448 -53.58 -83.53 -43.04
C ASN A 448 -53.35 -82.02 -43.28
N ARG A 449 -54.33 -81.32 -43.84
CA ARG A 449 -54.30 -79.86 -44.06
C ARG A 449 -54.19 -79.06 -42.75
N ALA A 450 -54.76 -79.56 -41.65
CA ALA A 450 -54.61 -78.99 -40.33
C ALA A 450 -53.20 -79.24 -39.77
N ASN A 451 -52.66 -80.44 -39.96
CA ASN A 451 -51.30 -80.79 -39.54
C ASN A 451 -50.23 -79.96 -40.29
N GLU A 452 -50.39 -79.74 -41.60
CA GLU A 452 -49.55 -78.82 -42.39
C GLU A 452 -49.56 -77.39 -41.81
N LYS A 453 -50.74 -76.88 -41.44
CA LYS A 453 -50.88 -75.56 -40.79
C LYS A 453 -50.20 -75.52 -39.43
N VAL A 454 -50.30 -76.59 -38.63
CA VAL A 454 -49.59 -76.70 -37.34
C VAL A 454 -48.08 -76.67 -37.56
N SER A 455 -47.52 -77.50 -38.45
CA SER A 455 -46.09 -77.50 -38.76
C SER A 455 -45.59 -76.14 -39.29
N HIS A 456 -46.40 -75.43 -40.07
CA HIS A 456 -46.08 -74.07 -40.53
C HIS A 456 -46.09 -73.05 -39.38
N LEU A 457 -47.05 -73.13 -38.46
CA LEU A 457 -47.10 -72.27 -37.27
C LEU A 457 -45.95 -72.58 -36.30
N GLU A 458 -45.60 -73.84 -36.09
CA GLU A 458 -44.42 -74.25 -35.31
C GLU A 458 -43.13 -73.68 -35.90
N TYR A 459 -42.97 -73.76 -37.23
CA TYR A 459 -41.84 -73.14 -37.93
C TYR A 459 -41.79 -71.62 -37.74
N ILE A 460 -42.91 -70.90 -37.89
CA ILE A 460 -42.99 -69.46 -37.65
C ILE A 460 -42.67 -69.11 -36.20
N CYS A 461 -43.23 -69.84 -35.23
CA CYS A 461 -42.97 -69.63 -33.81
C CYS A 461 -41.50 -69.88 -33.46
N LYS A 462 -40.88 -70.89 -34.07
CA LYS A 462 -39.44 -71.17 -33.92
C LYS A 462 -38.58 -70.04 -34.49
N ASN A 463 -38.80 -69.64 -35.75
CA ASN A 463 -38.09 -68.50 -36.35
C ASN A 463 -38.25 -67.21 -35.51
N LYS A 464 -39.44 -66.95 -34.96
CA LYS A 464 -39.68 -65.80 -34.07
C LYS A 464 -38.95 -65.92 -32.72
N SER A 465 -38.85 -67.12 -32.16
CA SER A 465 -38.08 -67.37 -30.93
C SER A 465 -36.57 -67.22 -31.16
N ASP A 466 -36.06 -67.75 -32.26
CA ASP A 466 -34.64 -67.71 -32.59
C ASP A 466 -34.20 -66.28 -32.95
N THR A 467 -34.96 -65.54 -33.78
CA THR A 467 -34.68 -64.11 -34.07
C THR A 467 -34.82 -63.21 -32.84
N MET A 468 -35.74 -63.49 -31.91
CA MET A 468 -35.82 -62.75 -30.65
C MET A 468 -34.60 -63.02 -29.75
N ARG A 469 -34.05 -64.25 -29.77
CA ARG A 469 -32.82 -64.60 -29.06
C ARG A 469 -31.59 -63.92 -29.66
N GLU A 470 -31.52 -63.82 -30.99
CA GLU A 470 -30.48 -63.05 -31.70
C GLU A 470 -30.56 -61.55 -31.38
N LEU A 471 -31.77 -60.98 -31.30
CA LEU A 471 -31.97 -59.59 -30.89
C LEU A 471 -31.55 -59.36 -29.42
N GLN A 472 -31.87 -60.28 -28.51
CA GLN A 472 -31.43 -60.21 -27.12
C GLN A 472 -29.90 -60.31 -27.00
N GLN A 473 -29.27 -61.26 -27.70
CA GLN A 473 -27.80 -61.41 -27.69
C GLN A 473 -27.10 -60.18 -28.27
N THR A 474 -27.61 -59.61 -29.37
CA THR A 474 -27.02 -58.40 -29.97
C THR A 474 -27.21 -57.17 -29.08
N GLN A 475 -28.32 -57.05 -28.34
CA GLN A 475 -28.48 -56.02 -27.32
C GLN A 475 -27.48 -56.21 -26.16
N GLU A 476 -27.39 -57.40 -25.58
CA GLU A 476 -26.43 -57.77 -24.52
C GLU A 476 -24.98 -57.46 -24.95
N ASP A 477 -24.59 -57.84 -26.17
CA ASP A 477 -23.30 -57.52 -26.78
C ASP A 477 -23.04 -56.00 -26.89
N THR A 478 -24.06 -55.20 -27.22
CA THR A 478 -23.90 -53.73 -27.28
C THR A 478 -23.79 -53.09 -25.90
N PHE A 479 -24.55 -53.56 -24.90
CA PHE A 479 -24.42 -53.10 -23.51
C PHE A 479 -23.04 -53.42 -22.95
N ASN A 480 -22.51 -54.63 -23.19
CA ASN A 480 -21.17 -55.02 -22.76
C ASN A 480 -20.09 -54.14 -23.42
N LYS A 481 -20.17 -53.87 -24.73
CA LYS A 481 -19.24 -52.96 -25.44
C LYS A 481 -19.29 -51.53 -24.88
N VAL A 482 -20.47 -51.00 -24.56
CA VAL A 482 -20.62 -49.67 -23.92
C VAL A 482 -20.03 -49.67 -22.50
N ALA A 483 -20.28 -50.70 -21.71
CA ALA A 483 -19.73 -50.83 -20.36
C ALA A 483 -18.19 -50.94 -20.36
N GLU A 484 -17.59 -51.60 -21.35
CA GLU A 484 -16.14 -51.62 -21.55
C GLU A 484 -15.58 -50.25 -21.96
N GLN A 485 -16.25 -49.54 -22.87
CA GLN A 485 -15.86 -48.18 -23.27
C GLN A 485 -15.90 -47.20 -22.08
N ILE A 486 -16.94 -47.26 -21.24
CA ILE A 486 -17.03 -46.44 -20.02
C ILE A 486 -15.87 -46.74 -19.07
N LYS A 487 -15.60 -48.03 -18.76
CA LYS A 487 -14.46 -48.44 -17.91
C LYS A 487 -13.12 -47.97 -18.49
N ALA A 488 -12.94 -48.04 -19.81
CA ALA A 488 -11.73 -47.55 -20.48
C ALA A 488 -11.59 -46.02 -20.34
N GLN A 489 -12.67 -45.27 -20.54
CA GLN A 489 -12.71 -43.81 -20.37
C GLN A 489 -12.43 -43.40 -18.92
N GLU A 490 -13.05 -44.05 -17.94
CA GLU A 490 -12.77 -43.84 -16.51
C GLU A 490 -11.30 -44.09 -16.17
N SER A 491 -10.71 -45.17 -16.69
CA SER A 491 -9.29 -45.49 -16.46
C SER A 491 -8.35 -44.41 -17.03
N CYS A 492 -8.70 -43.86 -18.20
CA CYS A 492 -7.97 -42.77 -18.86
C CYS A 492 -8.07 -41.46 -18.05
N TRP A 493 -9.28 -41.11 -17.60
CA TRP A 493 -9.51 -39.96 -16.73
C TRP A 493 -8.78 -40.08 -15.39
N HIS A 494 -8.82 -41.26 -14.76
CA HIS A 494 -8.12 -41.53 -13.49
C HIS A 494 -6.59 -41.47 -13.63
N LYS A 495 -6.05 -41.96 -14.76
CA LYS A 495 -4.63 -41.81 -15.08
C LYS A 495 -4.25 -40.33 -15.27
N ARG A 496 -5.01 -39.58 -16.08
CA ARG A 496 -4.74 -38.16 -16.34
C ARG A 496 -4.91 -37.29 -15.07
N LYS A 497 -5.84 -37.66 -14.18
CA LYS A 497 -5.98 -37.06 -12.85
C LYS A 497 -4.70 -37.24 -12.02
N LYS A 498 -4.19 -38.47 -11.90
CA LYS A 498 -2.95 -38.78 -11.17
C LYS A 498 -1.73 -38.05 -11.76
N GLU A 499 -1.63 -37.96 -13.09
CA GLU A 499 -0.58 -37.20 -13.78
C GLU A 499 -0.64 -35.70 -13.45
N LEU A 500 -1.84 -35.11 -13.38
CA LEU A 500 -2.03 -33.72 -12.97
C LEU A 500 -1.73 -33.51 -11.48
N GLU A 501 -2.22 -34.37 -10.60
CA GLU A 501 -1.94 -34.33 -9.16
C GLU A 501 -0.44 -34.39 -8.87
N LEU A 502 0.30 -35.27 -9.56
CA LEU A 502 1.75 -35.34 -9.47
C LEU A 502 2.42 -34.04 -9.94
N GLN A 503 2.05 -33.52 -11.12
CA GLN A 503 2.59 -32.25 -11.64
C GLN A 503 2.31 -31.05 -10.73
N TYR A 504 1.13 -30.97 -10.10
CA TYR A 504 0.82 -29.95 -9.11
C TYR A 504 1.66 -30.11 -7.84
N SER A 505 1.82 -31.34 -7.32
CA SER A 505 2.66 -31.59 -6.14
C SER A 505 4.13 -31.20 -6.37
N GLU A 506 4.68 -31.50 -7.56
CA GLU A 506 6.03 -31.09 -7.95
C GLU A 506 6.18 -29.57 -8.05
N ARG A 507 5.21 -28.87 -8.68
CA ARG A 507 5.22 -27.41 -8.80
C ARG A 507 5.13 -26.76 -7.42
N LEU A 508 4.28 -27.27 -6.54
CA LEU A 508 4.10 -26.77 -5.18
C LEU A 508 5.38 -26.97 -4.34
N LEU A 509 6.03 -28.14 -4.43
CA LEU A 509 7.34 -28.39 -3.80
C LEU A 509 8.44 -27.47 -4.34
N LYS A 510 8.46 -27.21 -5.66
CA LYS A 510 9.42 -26.29 -6.30
C LYS A 510 9.18 -24.84 -5.84
N LEU A 511 7.93 -24.41 -5.70
CA LEU A 511 7.56 -23.10 -5.15
C LEU A 511 7.93 -22.98 -3.67
N GLN A 512 7.64 -23.98 -2.84
CA GLN A 512 8.02 -24.02 -1.42
C GLN A 512 9.54 -23.89 -1.24
N LYS A 513 10.33 -24.60 -2.04
CA LYS A 513 11.80 -24.49 -2.05
C LYS A 513 12.30 -23.12 -2.53
N ARG A 514 11.60 -22.44 -3.44
CA ARG A 514 11.93 -21.05 -3.84
C ARG A 514 11.58 -20.05 -2.74
N ALA A 515 10.44 -20.21 -2.08
CA ALA A 515 10.01 -19.38 -0.95
C ALA A 515 10.96 -19.51 0.25
N GLN A 516 11.36 -20.73 0.62
CA GLN A 516 12.34 -20.97 1.69
C GLN A 516 13.69 -20.30 1.41
N LYS A 517 14.19 -20.36 0.17
CA LYS A 517 15.42 -19.64 -0.23
C LYS A 517 15.28 -18.12 -0.11
N PHE A 518 14.12 -17.55 -0.46
CA PHE A 518 13.88 -16.12 -0.27
C PHE A 518 13.80 -15.73 1.21
N GLN A 519 13.19 -16.58 2.06
CA GLN A 519 13.15 -16.40 3.50
C GLN A 519 14.57 -16.38 4.10
N GLU A 520 15.42 -17.35 3.77
CA GLU A 520 16.82 -17.38 4.20
C GLU A 520 17.62 -16.14 3.74
N ILE A 521 17.32 -15.60 2.55
CA ILE A 521 17.98 -14.40 2.02
C ILE A 521 17.48 -13.15 2.77
N ALA A 522 16.18 -13.08 3.09
CA ALA A 522 15.61 -12.01 3.89
C ALA A 522 16.21 -11.98 5.30
N GLU A 523 16.29 -13.12 5.98
CA GLU A 523 16.93 -13.27 7.30
C GLU A 523 18.40 -12.82 7.27
N LYS A 524 19.20 -13.34 6.32
CA LYS A 524 20.61 -12.94 6.13
C LYS A 524 20.78 -11.45 5.76
N ASN A 525 19.75 -10.78 5.27
CA ASN A 525 19.77 -9.34 4.99
C ASN A 525 19.29 -8.50 6.19
N MET A 526 18.34 -9.00 6.99
CA MET A 526 17.98 -8.42 8.29
C MET A 526 19.17 -8.43 9.25
N ASP A 527 19.93 -9.52 9.32
CA ASP A 527 21.16 -9.60 10.15
C ASP A 527 22.22 -8.57 9.73
N LYS A 528 22.42 -8.38 8.41
CA LYS A 528 23.31 -7.33 7.89
C LYS A 528 22.80 -5.93 8.23
N LEU A 529 21.49 -5.69 8.11
CA LEU A 529 20.87 -4.42 8.45
C LEU A 529 21.03 -4.11 9.94
N ASN A 530 20.75 -5.08 10.82
CA ASN A 530 20.97 -4.99 12.26
C ASN A 530 22.45 -4.71 12.62
N TYR A 531 23.41 -5.24 11.85
CA TYR A 531 24.84 -4.94 12.01
C TYR A 531 25.20 -3.52 11.54
N ILE A 532 24.70 -3.11 10.36
CA ILE A 532 24.92 -1.77 9.80
C ILE A 532 24.29 -0.70 10.69
N GLU A 533 23.09 -0.93 11.25
CA GLU A 533 22.41 -0.02 12.16
C GLU A 533 23.20 0.18 13.47
N LYS A 534 23.72 -0.90 14.06
CA LYS A 534 24.61 -0.82 15.23
C LYS A 534 25.90 -0.05 14.93
N SER A 535 26.51 -0.30 13.77
CA SER A 535 27.70 0.43 13.31
C SER A 535 27.40 1.92 13.09
N HIS A 536 26.26 2.24 12.48
CA HIS A 536 25.81 3.61 12.26
C HIS A 536 25.50 4.35 13.58
N ALA A 537 24.87 3.69 14.55
CA ALA A 537 24.63 4.25 15.88
C ALA A 537 25.95 4.54 16.63
N GLN A 538 26.94 3.63 16.52
CA GLN A 538 28.28 3.84 17.06
C GLN A 538 29.00 5.02 16.39
N LEU A 539 28.95 5.13 15.06
CA LEU A 539 29.53 6.23 14.30
C LEU A 539 28.86 7.58 14.61
N ILE A 540 27.56 7.62 14.87
CA ILE A 540 26.85 8.82 15.36
C ILE A 540 27.40 9.23 16.73
N LEU A 541 27.57 8.28 17.65
CA LEU A 541 28.11 8.54 18.98
C LEU A 541 29.54 9.10 18.89
N GLU A 542 30.43 8.46 18.12
CA GLU A 542 31.80 8.91 17.88
C GLU A 542 31.85 10.29 17.21
N ASN A 543 31.02 10.56 16.19
CA ASN A 543 30.92 11.87 15.56
C ASN A 543 30.48 12.95 16.57
N SER A 544 29.52 12.64 17.45
CA SER A 544 29.11 13.56 18.52
C SER A 544 30.25 13.86 19.50
N GLN A 545 31.08 12.85 19.84
CA GLN A 545 32.25 13.01 20.70
C GLN A 545 33.33 13.88 20.01
N PHE A 546 33.68 13.58 18.75
CA PHE A 546 34.64 14.38 17.99
C PHE A 546 34.18 15.83 17.80
N LYS A 547 32.89 16.06 17.53
CA LYS A 547 32.30 17.42 17.44
C LYS A 547 32.41 18.18 18.76
N ASN A 548 32.14 17.51 19.88
CA ASN A 548 32.29 18.11 21.21
C ASN A 548 33.76 18.46 21.52
N VAL A 549 34.70 17.53 21.26
CA VAL A 549 36.15 17.76 21.43
C VAL A 549 36.63 18.91 20.54
N LEU A 550 36.29 18.92 19.26
CA LEU A 550 36.65 19.99 18.33
C LEU A 550 36.13 21.36 18.80
N SER A 551 34.87 21.43 19.28
CA SER A 551 34.31 22.68 19.81
C SER A 551 35.00 23.16 21.10
N LYS A 552 35.54 22.23 21.90
CA LYS A 552 36.34 22.54 23.09
C LYS A 552 37.72 23.06 22.67
N THR A 553 38.45 22.31 21.86
CA THR A 553 39.80 22.70 21.39
C THR A 553 39.77 24.02 20.60
N GLN A 554 38.73 24.27 19.80
CA GLN A 554 38.57 25.55 19.12
C GLN A 554 38.41 26.71 20.12
N ARG A 555 37.60 26.55 21.18
CA ARG A 555 37.42 27.56 22.25
C ARG A 555 38.72 27.78 23.04
N GLU A 556 39.47 26.71 23.29
CA GLU A 556 40.79 26.78 23.95
C GLU A 556 41.79 27.55 23.07
N GLN A 557 41.85 27.24 21.77
CA GLN A 557 42.70 27.95 20.80
C GLN A 557 42.34 29.43 20.65
N THR A 558 41.04 29.80 20.58
CA THR A 558 40.66 31.22 20.54
C THR A 558 41.02 31.93 21.83
N SER A 559 40.82 31.29 22.98
CA SER A 559 41.13 31.83 24.32
C SER A 559 42.63 32.07 24.50
N LEU A 560 43.46 31.11 24.09
CA LEU A 560 44.93 31.24 24.13
C LEU A 560 45.44 32.28 23.13
N LEU A 561 44.90 32.34 21.91
CA LEU A 561 45.28 33.37 20.94
C LEU A 561 44.93 34.78 21.41
N ALA A 562 43.81 34.94 22.14
CA ALA A 562 43.46 36.20 22.80
C ALA A 562 44.41 36.55 23.96
N ALA A 563 44.78 35.57 24.79
CA ALA A 563 45.80 35.76 25.82
C ALA A 563 47.13 36.23 25.21
N CYS A 564 47.60 35.58 24.14
CA CYS A 564 48.79 35.98 23.40
C CYS A 564 48.67 37.38 22.81
N ALA A 565 47.51 37.76 22.26
CA ALA A 565 47.29 39.10 21.74
C ALA A 565 47.33 40.19 22.83
N LEU A 566 46.74 39.94 23.99
CA LEU A 566 46.79 40.84 25.15
C LEU A 566 48.21 40.94 25.73
N MET A 567 48.91 39.80 25.88
CA MET A 567 50.30 39.78 26.34
C MET A 567 51.22 40.51 25.37
N ALA A 568 51.08 40.32 24.05
CA ALA A 568 51.84 41.07 23.05
C ALA A 568 51.55 42.58 23.12
N GLY A 569 50.27 42.97 23.30
CA GLY A 569 49.87 44.36 23.48
C GLY A 569 50.45 45.02 24.76
N ALA A 570 50.64 44.25 25.83
CA ALA A 570 51.26 44.73 27.07
C ALA A 570 52.80 44.72 27.02
N LEU A 571 53.42 43.70 26.42
CA LEU A 571 54.87 43.52 26.37
C LEU A 571 55.54 44.40 25.31
N TYR A 572 54.91 44.64 24.16
CA TYR A 572 55.54 45.42 23.08
C TYR A 572 55.89 46.87 23.48
N PRO A 573 55.02 47.64 24.20
CA PRO A 573 55.38 48.95 24.74
C PRO A 573 56.47 48.92 25.82
N LEU A 574 56.53 47.84 26.62
CA LEU A 574 57.58 47.65 27.63
C LEU A 574 58.93 47.32 26.97
N TYR A 575 58.92 46.50 25.92
CA TYR A 575 60.08 46.17 25.12
C TYR A 575 60.62 47.39 24.38
N SER A 576 59.77 48.16 23.67
CA SER A 576 60.23 49.37 22.98
C SER A 576 60.80 50.42 23.94
N ARG A 577 60.20 50.58 25.13
CA ARG A 577 60.76 51.43 26.20
C ARG A 577 62.08 50.90 26.75
N SER A 578 62.25 49.59 26.85
CA SER A 578 63.52 48.95 27.24
C SER A 578 64.62 49.16 26.19
N CYS A 579 64.29 49.06 24.91
CA CYS A 579 65.19 49.39 23.80
C CYS A 579 65.62 50.86 23.84
N ALA A 580 64.67 51.80 23.98
CA ALA A 580 64.96 53.23 24.12
C ALA A 580 65.87 53.51 25.33
N LEU A 581 65.60 52.87 26.48
CA LEU A 581 66.47 52.94 27.67
C LEU A 581 67.87 52.34 27.44
N SER A 582 68.00 51.29 26.62
CA SER A 582 69.30 50.75 26.22
C SER A 582 70.06 51.77 25.35
N THR A 583 69.43 52.32 24.31
CA THR A 583 70.04 53.34 23.45
C THR A 583 70.48 54.57 24.26
N GLN A 584 69.65 55.01 25.22
CA GLN A 584 70.01 56.09 26.15
C GLN A 584 71.19 55.72 27.05
N ARG A 585 71.23 54.50 27.61
CA ARG A 585 72.38 53.99 28.39
C ARG A 585 73.65 54.01 27.55
N ASP A 586 73.59 53.52 26.32
CA ASP A 586 74.76 53.33 25.47
C ASP A 586 75.33 54.67 24.99
N PHE A 587 74.47 55.63 24.64
CA PHE A 587 74.88 57.02 24.41
C PHE A 587 75.47 57.69 25.67
N LEU A 588 74.85 57.51 26.84
CA LEU A 588 75.40 58.04 28.10
C LEU A 588 76.75 57.40 28.46
N GLN A 589 76.94 56.11 28.16
CA GLN A 589 78.21 55.42 28.35
C GLN A 589 79.28 55.94 27.40
N GLU A 590 78.93 56.23 26.13
CA GLU A 590 79.83 56.90 25.18
C GLU A 590 80.26 58.28 25.68
N GLN A 591 79.31 59.11 26.13
CA GLN A 591 79.62 60.44 26.70
C GLN A 591 80.53 60.36 27.94
N VAL A 592 80.31 59.38 28.83
CA VAL A 592 81.19 59.12 29.98
C VAL A 592 82.59 58.67 29.54
N ASN A 593 82.69 57.82 28.51
CA ASN A 593 83.98 57.38 27.97
C ASN A 593 84.76 58.56 27.37
N THR A 594 84.09 59.40 26.56
CA THR A 594 84.68 60.63 26.00
C THR A 594 85.11 61.61 27.09
N PHE A 595 84.34 61.74 28.18
CA PHE A 595 84.70 62.60 29.30
C PHE A 595 85.92 62.09 30.07
N GLU A 596 86.01 60.78 30.37
CA GLU A 596 87.21 60.21 31.01
C GLU A 596 88.45 60.29 30.09
N LEU A 597 88.27 60.22 28.77
CA LEU A 597 89.34 60.39 27.78
C LEU A 597 89.83 61.85 27.73
N PHE A 598 88.93 62.83 27.66
CA PHE A 598 89.26 64.27 27.77
C PHE A 598 89.92 64.62 29.13
N LYS A 599 89.49 63.96 30.20
CA LYS A 599 90.08 64.07 31.55
C LYS A 599 91.47 63.42 31.64
N LEU A 600 91.75 62.41 30.82
CA LEU A 600 93.10 61.86 30.63
C LEU A 600 93.98 62.84 29.85
N GLU A 601 93.48 63.41 28.74
CA GLU A 601 94.18 64.46 27.99
C GLU A 601 94.53 65.68 28.86
N ILE A 602 93.61 66.12 29.74
CA ILE A 602 93.88 67.19 30.71
C ILE A 602 95.00 66.81 31.68
N ARG A 603 95.06 65.55 32.17
CA ARG A 603 96.18 65.09 33.02
C ARG A 603 97.50 65.12 32.26
N THR A 604 97.54 64.56 31.06
CA THR A 604 98.74 64.57 30.21
C THR A 604 99.18 66.00 29.86
N LEU A 605 98.24 66.93 29.66
CA LEU A 605 98.55 68.35 29.45
C LEU A 605 99.12 69.01 30.71
N VAL A 606 98.59 68.71 31.90
CA VAL A 606 99.11 69.20 33.18
C VAL A 606 100.51 68.63 33.47
N GLU A 607 100.72 67.35 33.22
CA GLU A 607 102.03 66.67 33.33
C GLU A 607 103.05 67.28 32.36
N ALA A 608 102.66 67.51 31.10
CA ALA A 608 103.51 68.17 30.10
C ALA A 608 103.85 69.63 30.45
N LEU A 609 102.94 70.36 31.09
CA LEU A 609 103.18 71.72 31.58
C LEU A 609 104.09 71.72 32.83
N SER A 610 103.93 70.75 33.73
CA SER A 610 104.80 70.55 34.91
C SER A 610 106.25 70.26 34.48
N ALA A 611 106.43 69.35 33.51
CA ALA A 611 107.75 68.99 32.97
C ALA A 611 108.48 70.15 32.24
N VAL A 612 107.79 71.26 31.96
CA VAL A 612 108.38 72.49 31.40
C VAL A 612 108.94 73.43 32.48
N GLU A 613 108.55 73.28 33.76
CA GLU A 613 109.17 74.04 34.86
C GLU A 613 110.46 73.38 35.37
N GLU A 614 110.48 72.06 35.54
CA GLU A 614 111.65 71.31 36.01
C GLU A 614 112.88 71.48 35.10
N LYS A 615 112.69 71.49 33.77
CA LYS A 615 113.76 71.61 32.76
C LYS A 615 114.39 73.00 32.62
N LYS A 616 114.28 73.87 33.63
CA LYS A 616 114.94 75.19 33.66
C LYS A 616 115.95 75.38 34.80
N GLN A 617 116.15 74.39 35.68
CA GLN A 617 116.83 74.61 36.95
C GLN A 617 118.28 74.07 37.04
N GLU A 618 118.87 73.55 35.95
CA GLU A 618 120.27 73.13 35.99
C GLU A 618 121.03 73.30 34.65
N GLU A 619 121.33 74.54 34.25
CA GLU A 619 122.57 74.88 33.52
C GLU A 619 122.85 76.40 33.42
N ALA A 620 124.06 76.76 32.95
CA ALA A 620 124.54 78.10 32.57
C ALA A 620 124.90 79.13 33.68
N LYS A 621 126.17 79.14 34.10
CA LYS A 621 126.84 80.34 34.62
C LYS A 621 127.26 81.27 33.46
N MET A 622 127.18 82.59 33.70
CA MET A 622 127.88 83.67 32.95
C MET A 622 127.53 83.92 31.46
N LYS A 623 126.53 84.79 31.20
CA LYS A 623 126.77 86.19 30.73
C LYS A 623 125.46 87.02 30.68
N LYS A 624 125.56 88.33 30.47
CA LYS A 624 124.56 89.36 30.85
C LYS A 624 123.66 89.85 29.71
N LYS A 625 122.47 90.37 30.10
CA LYS A 625 121.45 91.17 29.37
C LYS A 625 120.29 90.38 28.74
N PRO A 626 119.04 90.92 28.72
CA PRO A 626 118.38 91.70 29.77
C PRO A 626 116.97 91.17 30.14
N PHE A 627 116.46 91.53 31.32
CA PHE A 627 115.13 91.10 31.79
C PHE A 627 113.98 91.71 30.97
N LYS A 628 113.24 90.89 30.20
CA LYS A 628 111.92 91.29 29.63
C LYS A 628 110.91 90.17 29.31
N GLY A 629 111.25 88.90 29.51
CA GLY A 629 110.39 87.75 29.11
C GLY A 629 109.32 87.30 30.11
N LEU A 630 109.64 87.29 31.41
CA LEU A 630 108.84 86.60 32.45
C LEU A 630 107.38 87.07 32.54
N ILE A 631 107.09 88.36 32.33
CA ILE A 631 105.72 88.90 32.42
C ILE A 631 104.78 88.28 31.37
N ARG A 632 105.29 87.89 30.18
CA ARG A 632 104.47 87.19 29.17
C ARG A 632 104.19 85.73 29.55
N VAL A 633 105.13 85.05 30.22
CA VAL A 633 104.94 83.68 30.72
C VAL A 633 103.96 83.69 31.89
N PHE A 634 104.17 84.57 32.88
CA PHE A 634 103.25 84.75 34.01
C PHE A 634 101.82 85.09 33.56
N ARG A 635 101.66 86.02 32.60
CA ARG A 635 100.32 86.31 32.04
C ARG A 635 99.71 85.12 31.31
N LYS A 636 100.48 84.30 30.58
CA LYS A 636 99.96 83.05 29.99
C LYS A 636 99.55 82.04 31.06
N GLY A 637 100.36 81.84 32.10
CA GLY A 637 100.03 80.96 33.24
C GLY A 637 98.76 81.41 33.97
N VAL A 638 98.66 82.70 34.31
CA VAL A 638 97.46 83.27 34.94
C VAL A 638 96.23 83.15 34.04
N ILE A 639 96.35 83.37 32.72
CA ILE A 639 95.24 83.14 31.78
C ILE A 639 94.84 81.66 31.71
N ALA A 640 95.80 80.74 31.70
CA ALA A 640 95.52 79.29 31.71
C ALA A 640 94.84 78.85 33.03
N ILE A 641 95.30 79.35 34.18
CA ILE A 641 94.70 79.08 35.49
C ILE A 641 93.29 79.70 35.59
N LEU A 642 93.09 80.93 35.09
CA LEU A 642 91.76 81.55 35.03
C LEU A 642 90.81 80.84 34.06
N ALA A 643 91.32 80.33 32.92
CA ALA A 643 90.55 79.51 31.99
C ALA A 643 90.17 78.18 32.65
N ALA A 644 91.10 77.48 33.30
CA ALA A 644 90.85 76.24 34.02
C ALA A 644 89.84 76.42 35.17
N ASN A 645 89.96 77.50 35.96
CA ASN A 645 88.97 77.82 37.00
C ASN A 645 87.60 78.18 36.41
N ARG A 646 87.52 78.90 35.28
CA ARG A 646 86.25 79.16 34.58
C ARG A 646 85.63 77.88 34.02
N LEU A 647 86.44 76.98 33.47
CA LEU A 647 85.98 75.67 32.97
C LEU A 647 85.49 74.78 34.12
N LYS A 648 86.19 74.79 35.26
CA LYS A 648 85.79 74.12 36.49
C LYS A 648 84.47 74.68 37.04
N ILE A 649 84.30 76.00 37.08
CA ILE A 649 83.04 76.64 37.50
C ILE A 649 81.91 76.27 36.54
N LEU A 650 82.13 76.30 35.22
CA LEU A 650 81.16 75.85 34.22
C LEU A 650 80.73 74.39 34.48
N GLY A 651 81.69 73.47 34.62
CA GLY A 651 81.43 72.07 34.93
C GLY A 651 80.77 71.82 36.30
N GLN A 652 80.92 72.73 37.26
CA GLN A 652 80.21 72.69 38.55
C GLN A 652 78.81 73.33 38.48
N SER A 653 78.54 74.18 37.48
CA SER A 653 77.25 74.85 37.28
C SER A 653 76.26 74.09 36.36
N CYS A 654 76.74 73.10 35.58
CA CYS A 654 75.90 72.28 34.70
C CYS A 654 75.07 71.22 35.45
N GLY A 655 74.18 71.68 36.33
CA GLY A 655 73.27 70.85 37.11
C GLY A 655 72.06 70.31 36.32
N SER A 656 72.32 69.35 35.42
CA SER A 656 71.33 68.41 34.83
C SER A 656 70.33 68.93 33.77
N LEU A 657 69.51 67.97 33.29
CA LEU A 657 68.31 68.08 32.43
C LEU A 657 68.50 68.36 30.93
N PHE A 658 68.48 67.29 30.13
CA PHE A 658 67.94 67.29 28.77
C PHE A 658 66.74 66.34 28.68
N THR A 659 65.64 66.78 28.06
CA THR A 659 64.52 65.91 27.67
C THR A 659 64.82 65.29 26.32
N TRP A 660 64.90 63.96 26.27
CA TRP A 660 65.01 63.24 25.01
C TRP A 660 63.62 62.98 24.42
N MET A 661 63.43 63.41 23.17
CA MET A 661 62.20 63.22 22.41
C MET A 661 62.58 62.54 21.09
N GLU A 662 62.26 61.25 20.96
CA GLU A 662 62.44 60.53 19.71
C GLU A 662 61.35 60.93 18.69
N SER A 663 61.64 60.75 17.41
CA SER A 663 60.95 61.46 16.32
C SER A 663 59.47 61.07 16.11
N PHE A 664 58.61 62.09 16.00
CA PHE A 664 57.33 62.07 15.26
C PHE A 664 56.34 60.91 15.52
N LYS A 665 55.83 60.84 16.76
CA LYS A 665 54.43 60.53 17.11
C LYS A 665 54.19 60.84 18.59
N GLU A 666 52.93 61.00 19.01
CA GLU A 666 52.58 61.40 20.38
C GLU A 666 53.00 60.35 21.43
N GLY A 667 54.23 60.49 21.93
CA GLY A 667 54.79 59.74 23.05
C GLY A 667 55.14 60.66 24.21
N ILE A 668 54.93 60.18 25.44
CA ILE A 668 55.23 60.95 26.66
C ILE A 668 56.76 61.11 26.77
N GLY A 669 57.25 62.34 26.56
CA GLY A 669 58.68 62.65 26.59
C GLY A 669 59.33 62.26 27.93
N MET A 670 60.42 61.50 27.88
CA MET A 670 61.06 60.98 29.08
C MET A 670 62.02 62.01 29.69
N LEU A 671 61.72 62.41 30.92
CA LEU A 671 62.56 63.27 31.75
C LEU A 671 63.74 62.46 32.31
N VAL A 672 64.95 62.74 31.84
CA VAL A 672 66.18 62.09 32.34
C VAL A 672 66.66 62.79 33.61
N CYS A 673 66.12 62.37 34.75
CA CYS A 673 66.56 62.86 36.06
C CYS A 673 67.94 62.25 36.41
N THR A 674 68.96 63.09 36.58
CA THR A 674 70.24 62.67 37.18
C THR A 674 70.04 62.46 38.67
N GLY A 675 69.78 61.22 39.09
CA GLY A 675 69.67 60.87 40.51
C GLY A 675 70.98 61.12 41.25
N GLU A 676 70.89 61.64 42.48
CA GLU A 676 72.05 61.75 43.37
C GLU A 676 72.73 60.39 43.57
N PRO A 677 74.07 60.34 43.72
CA PRO A 677 74.80 59.10 43.97
C PRO A 677 74.60 58.62 45.42
N LYS A 678 73.40 58.12 45.73
CA LYS A 678 73.15 57.41 47.00
C LYS A 678 73.94 56.10 47.04
N ASP A 679 74.25 55.68 48.27
CA ASP A 679 75.37 54.81 48.59
C ASP A 679 75.42 53.44 47.88
N LYS A 680 76.63 52.86 47.93
CA LYS A 680 77.09 51.64 47.27
C LYS A 680 76.29 50.37 47.63
N LEU A 681 75.05 50.28 47.18
CA LEU A 681 74.26 49.04 47.19
C LEU A 681 74.90 48.02 46.24
N LYS A 682 75.70 47.11 46.81
CA LYS A 682 76.27 45.96 46.11
C LYS A 682 75.17 44.98 45.72
N PHE A 683 74.59 45.15 44.54
CA PHE A 683 73.73 44.12 43.94
C PHE A 683 74.55 42.84 43.66
N PRO A 684 74.17 41.67 44.21
CA PRO A 684 74.78 40.40 43.85
C PRO A 684 74.26 39.98 42.47
N LYS A 685 75.11 40.18 41.45
CA LYS A 685 74.74 39.99 40.03
C LYS A 685 74.52 38.52 39.65
N HIS A 686 73.72 38.29 38.62
CA HIS A 686 73.45 37.03 37.93
C HIS A 686 72.70 35.93 38.71
N GLN A 687 73.18 35.43 39.86
CA GLN A 687 72.51 34.28 40.49
C GLN A 687 71.04 34.55 40.89
N LYS A 688 70.73 35.75 41.42
CA LYS A 688 69.34 36.13 41.74
C LYS A 688 68.47 36.42 40.51
N GLU A 689 69.08 36.70 39.36
CA GLU A 689 68.37 36.94 38.10
C GLU A 689 68.03 35.61 37.43
N GLN A 690 68.99 34.69 37.33
CA GLN A 690 68.78 33.32 36.85
C GLN A 690 67.69 32.59 37.66
N LEU A 691 67.71 32.70 39.00
CA LEU A 691 66.68 32.07 39.84
C LEU A 691 65.28 32.65 39.58
N ARG A 692 65.17 33.96 39.32
CA ARG A 692 63.89 34.61 38.95
C ARG A 692 63.42 34.21 37.56
N CYS A 693 64.31 34.06 36.58
CA CYS A 693 63.97 33.56 35.25
C CYS A 693 63.46 32.12 35.30
N LEU A 694 64.09 31.25 36.10
CA LEU A 694 63.64 29.87 36.31
C LEU A 694 62.27 29.81 37.01
N GLN A 695 62.04 30.66 38.02
CA GLN A 695 60.72 30.78 38.66
C GLN A 695 59.65 31.27 37.68
N ALA A 696 59.95 32.30 36.88
CA ALA A 696 59.04 32.80 35.85
C ALA A 696 58.70 31.73 34.79
N LEU A 697 59.69 30.96 34.32
CA LEU A 697 59.48 29.80 33.45
C LEU A 697 58.54 28.78 34.10
N SER A 698 58.82 28.35 35.34
CA SER A 698 58.00 27.35 36.04
C SER A 698 56.55 27.80 36.26
N TRP A 699 56.31 29.11 36.38
CA TRP A 699 54.97 29.69 36.49
C TRP A 699 54.26 29.70 35.13
N LEU A 700 54.94 30.14 34.06
CA LEU A 700 54.41 30.17 32.70
C LEU A 700 54.11 28.76 32.13
N THR A 701 54.76 27.71 32.65
CA THR A 701 54.48 26.30 32.28
C THR A 701 53.44 25.61 33.17
N SER A 702 52.76 26.32 34.07
CA SER A 702 51.75 25.73 34.97
C SER A 702 50.46 25.35 34.23
N SER A 703 49.99 24.11 34.43
CA SER A 703 48.67 23.63 33.98
C SER A 703 47.52 24.49 34.51
N ASP A 704 47.67 24.99 35.73
CA ASP A 704 46.61 25.65 36.48
C ASP A 704 46.51 27.11 36.02
N LEU A 705 47.66 27.73 35.72
CA LEU A 705 47.71 29.02 35.02
C LEU A 705 47.12 28.91 33.61
N LEU A 706 47.45 27.85 32.85
CA LEU A 706 46.90 27.60 31.52
C LEU A 706 45.36 27.47 31.57
N ALA A 707 44.83 26.70 32.51
CA ALA A 707 43.39 26.54 32.72
C ALA A 707 42.71 27.86 33.14
N ALA A 708 43.31 28.63 34.05
CA ALA A 708 42.79 29.93 34.48
C ALA A 708 42.79 30.97 33.35
N ILE A 709 43.83 31.00 32.51
CA ILE A 709 43.88 31.82 31.29
C ILE A 709 42.77 31.41 30.33
N ILE A 710 42.59 30.11 30.08
CA ILE A 710 41.53 29.61 29.18
C ILE A 710 40.14 30.00 29.69
N SER A 711 39.81 29.81 30.97
CA SER A 711 38.49 30.17 31.51
C SER A 711 38.23 31.68 31.42
N SER A 712 39.15 32.49 31.97
CA SER A 712 38.98 33.95 32.01
C SER A 712 38.94 34.58 30.62
N MET A 713 39.68 34.05 29.64
CA MET A 713 39.59 34.52 28.25
C MET A 713 38.34 34.01 27.52
N ALA A 714 37.84 32.81 27.82
CA ALA A 714 36.58 32.31 27.28
C ALA A 714 35.39 33.14 27.77
N GLU A 715 35.34 33.45 29.08
CA GLU A 715 34.34 34.34 29.69
C GLU A 715 34.39 35.74 29.07
N LEU A 716 35.59 36.31 28.91
CA LEU A 716 35.79 37.61 28.26
C LEU A 716 35.36 37.59 26.78
N GLN A 717 35.64 36.51 26.04
CA GLN A 717 35.20 36.33 24.66
C GLN A 717 33.68 36.21 24.54
N GLU A 718 33.03 35.51 25.47
CA GLU A 718 31.56 35.40 25.48
C GLU A 718 30.90 36.76 25.75
N VAL A 719 31.45 37.56 26.68
CA VAL A 719 30.99 38.94 26.92
C VAL A 719 31.18 39.81 25.67
N ILE A 720 32.39 39.86 25.08
CA ILE A 720 32.68 40.65 23.88
C ILE A 720 31.76 40.27 22.71
N SER A 721 31.50 38.96 22.54
CA SER A 721 30.62 38.43 21.50
C SER A 721 29.17 38.90 21.70
N LYS A 722 28.65 38.87 22.94
CA LYS A 722 27.32 39.38 23.28
C LYS A 722 27.18 40.89 23.13
N THR A 723 28.27 41.65 23.30
CA THR A 723 28.28 43.13 23.12
C THR A 723 28.44 43.56 21.65
N GLY A 724 28.66 42.64 20.71
CA GLY A 724 28.77 42.96 19.27
C GLY A 724 30.04 43.72 18.86
N MET A 725 31.00 43.89 19.77
CA MET A 725 32.24 44.65 19.60
C MET A 725 33.31 43.85 18.81
N ILE A 726 32.93 43.32 17.65
CA ILE A 726 33.72 42.35 16.88
C ILE A 726 34.85 43.02 16.05
N SER A 727 34.68 44.28 15.63
CA SER A 727 35.61 44.95 14.71
C SER A 727 37.03 45.23 15.24
N PRO A 728 37.27 45.59 16.53
CA PRO A 728 38.63 45.86 17.01
C PRO A 728 39.43 44.57 17.27
N PHE A 729 38.75 43.49 17.65
CA PHE A 729 39.42 42.24 18.02
C PHE A 729 39.88 41.46 16.79
N MET A 730 39.03 41.34 15.76
CA MET A 730 39.36 40.69 14.49
C MET A 730 40.49 41.42 13.75
N SER A 731 40.58 42.75 13.87
CA SER A 731 41.66 43.53 13.27
C SER A 731 43.00 43.32 13.98
N LEU A 732 43.03 43.28 15.32
CA LEU A 732 44.24 42.86 16.07
C LEU A 732 44.67 41.43 15.74
N GLN A 733 43.73 40.48 15.65
CA GLN A 733 44.01 39.09 15.30
C GLN A 733 44.61 38.96 13.88
N ASN A 734 44.12 39.74 12.92
CA ASN A 734 44.66 39.77 11.56
C ASN A 734 46.03 40.47 11.48
N ILE A 735 46.27 41.51 12.30
CA ILE A 735 47.59 42.18 12.40
C ILE A 735 48.65 41.24 12.99
N LEU A 736 48.30 40.40 13.97
CA LEU A 736 49.20 39.36 14.49
C LEU A 736 49.51 38.30 13.42
N LYS A 737 48.49 37.79 12.72
CA LYS A 737 48.67 36.87 11.59
C LYS A 737 49.55 37.44 10.47
N SER A 738 49.51 38.75 10.21
CA SER A 738 50.31 39.37 9.13
C SER A 738 51.71 39.82 9.55
N LYS A 739 52.02 39.87 10.84
CA LYS A 739 53.33 40.32 11.36
C LYS A 739 54.23 39.22 11.91
N CYS A 740 53.69 38.08 12.33
CA CYS A 740 54.48 36.97 12.86
C CYS A 740 54.05 35.61 12.26
N PRO A 741 54.37 35.32 10.98
CA PRO A 741 54.00 34.05 10.34
C PRO A 741 54.65 32.83 11.01
N GLU A 742 55.87 33.00 11.52
CA GLU A 742 56.75 31.93 12.02
C GLU A 742 56.27 31.31 13.35
N ILE A 743 55.34 31.97 14.06
CA ILE A 743 54.82 31.50 15.36
C ILE A 743 53.64 30.51 15.19
N LEU A 744 53.23 30.21 13.94
CA LEU A 744 52.08 29.34 13.62
C LEU A 744 52.45 28.04 12.87
N TYR A 745 53.74 27.72 12.77
CA TYR A 745 54.26 26.48 12.17
C TYR A 745 55.26 25.77 13.09
N GLY A 746 54.89 25.62 14.37
CA GLY A 746 55.56 24.79 15.37
C GLY A 746 54.53 24.00 16.18
#